data_AF-A0A378JTP8-F1
#
_entry.id   AF-A0A378JTP8-F1
#
_cell.length_a   1.000
_cell.length_b   1.000
_cell.length_c   1.000
_cell.angle_alpha   90.00
_cell.angle_beta   90.00
_cell.angle_gamma   90.00
#
_symmetry.space_group_name_H-M   'P 1'
#
loop_
_entity.id
_entity.type
_entity.pdbx_description
1 polymer ?
#
loop_
_entity_poly.entity_id
_entity_poly.type
_entity_poly.pdbx_seq_one_letter_code
_entity_poly.pdbx_strand_id
1 'polypeptide(L)'
;MSHYFKDLITKLRNPGKDLGKEHHLFLLGTAVDYVDRPTDPNINKSYIRGETFSYTAQLMTLLLGEQDSTIKYADAHLPKSPYYAHAYHSNSVDVINGADTPGYEVGDRLAKALMLALAAVAEGKTQLSISGFSRGGVESIVLTHELARVRDALARDLSIEKPGDRRSLATLIQESNSVPGLALVKDPSYTRQVLTELVTSEPLDDEQELKLKLLNNLNALQVKLFVLDPVPGGNFGKLIRLGWQEECFYTLPEFVVQRQEFVQKHETSNCFKPIIPLGMPYEVIPGCHGTGDGNQFDHNGSPVPESFKQNSDLSGVQDLVLRRWIDFMFPNEVKMDTAIDLGHSELDAVTNAYLPANSSERSSQLLSNYQHIQDNYPAFEWLATRNYTGLGRYMAQRQVHFRQRGNTPITDLDVHGDGTIFLNLQHVKLWMANTLKLSNFFELNLVEQVKWLKDNIEYAFKPVDLTQPIKDQNHMISSLLMEEKNHTLVQESLSYLVNTVTQTYLRNHLSIEERMQCRNCVANTFDTLREAATATSGIDPNRTKLASTFMEEIRKDLTSTILQHQQALLSMAYKLSRDAEDLRKTLASTDKFDTTDGTPISWLMDTQKLVEDLDMLIEQINALEPWYDQKKLVDHWSRDLPILGGNAEEICFDKSKEHIFHIISQQQVILLTNASTILSKMPEALANQPEQLDSKFYSYIHKLANVERLEQTVQTTQMKLEQITLELDSTRKQQKSTQHQLEQIISETENAKEKEVARLTSLLDAYQSKEERDAIVAIDSLLKITTHYLNHLNQSKDNSVLFHAKNKAVTELINCLKETHKLPSEQLVQFNSRLKETQDKIQEHRDPLWQRFFRDCVRIIGLLCSGVGLYRIVTGQAPKFFKPSHGEQFIEAISEQNNVIPTTKSK
;
A
#
# COMPACT_ATOMS: atom_id res chain seq x y z
N MET A 1 -6.04 -0.21 -40.16
CA MET A 1 -7.35 -0.37 -39.49
C MET A 1 -7.70 -1.85 -39.26
N SER A 2 -8.08 -2.27 -38.03
CA SER A 2 -8.63 -3.62 -37.77
C SER A 2 -10.09 -3.76 -38.26
N HIS A 3 -10.67 -4.97 -38.22
CA HIS A 3 -12.07 -5.15 -38.58
C HIS A 3 -13.02 -4.46 -37.59
N TYR A 4 -12.75 -4.53 -36.28
CA TYR A 4 -13.54 -3.87 -35.23
C TYR A 4 -13.64 -2.35 -35.40
N PHE A 5 -12.51 -1.66 -35.60
CA PHE A 5 -12.55 -0.20 -35.77
C PHE A 5 -13.12 0.18 -37.15
N LYS A 6 -12.92 -0.64 -38.18
CA LYS A 6 -13.58 -0.44 -39.47
C LYS A 6 -15.10 -0.55 -39.36
N ASP A 7 -15.61 -1.51 -38.60
CA ASP A 7 -17.05 -1.68 -38.35
C ASP A 7 -17.62 -0.47 -37.61
N LEU A 8 -16.99 -0.06 -36.50
CA LEU A 8 -17.36 1.15 -35.75
C LEU A 8 -17.47 2.39 -36.65
N ILE A 9 -16.45 2.69 -37.46
CA ILE A 9 -16.46 3.85 -38.36
C ILE A 9 -17.50 3.69 -39.48
N THR A 10 -17.74 2.47 -39.97
CA THR A 10 -18.75 2.20 -41.00
C THR A 10 -20.16 2.45 -40.46
N LYS A 11 -20.46 2.00 -39.24
CA LYS A 11 -21.74 2.18 -38.55
C LYS A 11 -21.97 3.63 -38.14
N LEU A 12 -20.96 4.38 -37.69
CA LEU A 12 -21.09 5.82 -37.43
C LEU A 12 -21.38 6.66 -38.69
N ARG A 13 -20.90 6.23 -39.86
CA ARG A 13 -21.19 6.87 -41.15
C ARG A 13 -22.56 6.48 -41.70
N ASN A 14 -22.90 5.20 -41.60
CA ASN A 14 -24.14 4.61 -42.10
C ASN A 14 -24.88 3.88 -40.95
N PRO A 15 -25.49 4.61 -40.01
CA PRO A 15 -26.27 3.98 -38.94
C PRO A 15 -27.42 3.19 -39.55
N GLY A 16 -27.63 1.97 -39.05
CA GLY A 16 -28.59 1.02 -39.60
C GLY A 16 -30.01 1.58 -39.55
N LYS A 17 -30.70 1.57 -40.69
CA LYS A 17 -32.14 1.84 -40.71
C LYS A 17 -32.86 0.51 -40.48
N ASP A 18 -33.80 0.50 -39.53
CA ASP A 18 -34.59 -0.67 -39.08
C ASP A 18 -33.84 -1.83 -38.41
N LEU A 19 -32.63 -1.60 -37.87
CA LEU A 19 -32.01 -2.56 -36.94
C LEU A 19 -32.52 -2.27 -35.50
N GLY A 20 -33.01 -3.32 -34.81
CA GLY A 20 -33.69 -3.19 -33.52
C GLY A 20 -32.84 -2.53 -32.43
N LYS A 21 -33.48 -1.90 -31.43
CA LYS A 21 -32.82 -1.03 -30.44
C LYS A 21 -31.87 -1.72 -29.45
N GLU A 22 -31.91 -3.05 -29.37
CA GLU A 22 -31.17 -3.84 -28.38
C GLU A 22 -29.96 -4.54 -29.01
N HIS A 23 -28.90 -4.72 -28.22
CA HIS A 23 -27.73 -5.55 -28.51
C HIS A 23 -27.36 -6.37 -27.29
N HIS A 24 -26.83 -7.57 -27.46
CA HIS A 24 -26.58 -8.53 -26.40
C HIS A 24 -25.13 -9.04 -26.46
N LEU A 25 -24.37 -8.82 -25.38
CA LEU A 25 -22.99 -9.29 -25.23
C LEU A 25 -22.93 -10.35 -24.14
N PHE A 26 -22.30 -11.49 -24.44
CA PHE A 26 -22.05 -12.58 -23.50
C PHE A 26 -20.55 -12.75 -23.31
N LEU A 27 -20.06 -12.59 -22.08
CA LEU A 27 -18.64 -12.71 -21.73
C LEU A 27 -18.43 -13.96 -20.85
N LEU A 28 -17.78 -14.98 -21.42
CA LEU A 28 -17.67 -16.29 -20.78
C LEU A 28 -16.60 -16.33 -19.68
N GLY A 29 -16.69 -17.35 -18.82
CA GLY A 29 -15.82 -17.51 -17.66
C GLY A 29 -14.39 -17.91 -17.97
N THR A 30 -13.52 -17.89 -16.95
CA THR A 30 -12.09 -18.23 -17.09
C THR A 30 -11.90 -19.59 -17.79
N ALA A 31 -11.18 -19.63 -18.91
CA ALA A 31 -10.96 -20.80 -19.75
C ALA A 31 -12.25 -21.50 -20.25
N VAL A 32 -13.33 -20.75 -20.43
CA VAL A 32 -14.59 -21.20 -21.04
C VAL A 32 -14.67 -20.69 -22.48
N ASP A 33 -14.67 -21.63 -23.43
CA ASP A 33 -14.98 -21.38 -24.83
C ASP A 33 -16.48 -21.60 -25.10
N TYR A 34 -17.03 -20.90 -26.10
CA TYR A 34 -18.43 -21.05 -26.53
C TYR A 34 -18.82 -22.52 -26.81
N VAL A 35 -19.88 -22.99 -26.14
CA VAL A 35 -20.37 -24.37 -26.19
C VAL A 35 -21.60 -24.45 -27.10
N ASP A 36 -21.39 -24.80 -28.37
CA ASP A 36 -22.49 -24.86 -29.35
C ASP A 36 -23.56 -25.90 -29.01
N ARG A 37 -23.13 -27.04 -28.46
CA ARG A 37 -23.94 -28.22 -28.12
C ARG A 37 -23.40 -28.87 -26.83
N PRO A 38 -24.22 -29.60 -26.06
CA PRO A 38 -23.78 -30.26 -24.83
C PRO A 38 -22.57 -31.19 -25.05
N THR A 39 -21.66 -31.24 -24.09
CA THR A 39 -20.44 -32.06 -24.20
C THR A 39 -20.73 -33.54 -23.92
N ASP A 40 -20.19 -34.45 -24.75
CA ASP A 40 -20.27 -35.90 -24.48
C ASP A 40 -19.57 -36.22 -23.15
N PRO A 41 -20.28 -36.73 -22.11
CA PRO A 41 -19.71 -37.01 -20.79
C PRO A 41 -18.58 -38.05 -20.79
N ASN A 42 -18.42 -38.81 -21.87
CA ASN A 42 -17.32 -39.75 -22.06
C ASN A 42 -16.03 -39.07 -22.58
N ILE A 43 -16.15 -37.88 -23.16
CA ILE A 43 -15.06 -37.10 -23.76
C ILE A 43 -14.72 -35.88 -22.90
N ASN A 44 -15.74 -35.09 -22.54
CA ASN A 44 -15.61 -33.89 -21.74
C ASN A 44 -16.83 -33.75 -20.80
N LYS A 45 -16.56 -33.55 -19.51
CA LYS A 45 -17.58 -33.47 -18.46
C LYS A 45 -17.99 -32.05 -18.08
N SER A 46 -17.35 -31.03 -18.64
CA SER A 46 -17.56 -29.64 -18.19
C SER A 46 -19.00 -29.14 -18.38
N TYR A 47 -19.64 -29.46 -19.52
CA TYR A 47 -20.90 -28.85 -19.93
C TYR A 47 -21.86 -29.87 -20.56
N ILE A 48 -22.14 -30.94 -19.81
CA ILE A 48 -22.94 -32.08 -20.29
C ILE A 48 -24.41 -31.75 -20.61
N ARG A 49 -24.89 -30.58 -20.19
CA ARG A 49 -26.22 -30.00 -20.52
C ARG A 49 -26.14 -28.80 -21.47
N GLY A 50 -24.93 -28.35 -21.81
CA GLY A 50 -24.65 -27.01 -22.36
C GLY A 50 -24.08 -26.05 -21.31
N GLU A 51 -23.35 -25.04 -21.77
CA GLU A 51 -22.92 -23.88 -20.96
C GLU A 51 -23.99 -22.79 -21.02
N THR A 52 -24.30 -22.19 -19.87
CA THR A 52 -25.50 -21.36 -19.69
C THR A 52 -25.55 -20.13 -20.59
N PHE A 53 -24.47 -19.35 -20.68
CA PHE A 53 -24.44 -18.15 -21.49
C PHE A 53 -24.34 -18.44 -22.99
N SER A 54 -23.59 -19.47 -23.42
CA SER A 54 -23.61 -19.99 -24.79
C SER A 54 -25.02 -20.44 -25.21
N TYR A 55 -25.78 -21.08 -24.31
CA TYR A 55 -27.18 -21.43 -24.56
C TYR A 55 -28.06 -20.19 -24.69
N THR A 56 -27.96 -19.23 -23.75
CA THR A 56 -28.78 -18.00 -23.80
C THR A 56 -28.48 -17.09 -24.98
N ALA A 57 -27.25 -17.12 -25.52
CA ALA A 57 -26.89 -16.41 -26.75
C ALA A 57 -27.58 -17.01 -27.99
N GLN A 58 -27.60 -18.35 -28.09
CA GLN A 58 -28.35 -19.05 -29.14
C GLN A 58 -29.87 -18.81 -29.00
N LEU A 59 -30.40 -18.83 -27.77
CA LEU A 59 -31.80 -18.52 -27.48
C LEU A 59 -32.17 -17.08 -27.85
N MET A 60 -31.35 -16.09 -27.51
CA MET A 60 -31.59 -14.70 -27.88
C MET A 60 -31.63 -14.52 -29.40
N THR A 61 -30.65 -15.11 -30.10
CA THR A 61 -30.58 -15.07 -31.57
C THR A 61 -31.79 -15.74 -32.22
N LEU A 62 -32.31 -16.83 -31.63
CA LEU A 62 -33.54 -17.47 -32.05
C LEU A 62 -34.76 -16.55 -31.89
N LEU A 63 -34.90 -15.91 -30.72
CA LEU A 63 -36.03 -15.04 -30.38
C LEU A 63 -36.04 -13.71 -31.15
N LEU A 64 -34.88 -13.24 -31.59
CA LEU A 64 -34.74 -12.07 -32.47
C LEU A 64 -34.98 -12.40 -33.95
N GLY A 65 -35.09 -13.67 -34.32
CA GLY A 65 -35.21 -14.09 -35.73
C GLY A 65 -33.92 -13.91 -36.54
N GLU A 66 -32.76 -13.98 -35.87
CA GLU A 66 -31.44 -13.66 -36.44
C GLU A 66 -30.62 -14.90 -36.84
N GLN A 67 -31.24 -16.08 -36.88
CA GLN A 67 -30.57 -17.36 -37.18
C GLN A 67 -29.81 -17.32 -38.52
N ASP A 68 -30.39 -16.71 -39.55
CA ASP A 68 -29.78 -16.57 -40.88
C ASP A 68 -28.56 -15.63 -40.91
N SER A 69 -28.41 -14.76 -39.89
CA SER A 69 -27.24 -13.89 -39.71
C SER A 69 -26.15 -14.51 -38.83
N THR A 70 -26.37 -15.72 -38.30
CA THR A 70 -25.47 -16.34 -37.32
C THR A 70 -24.15 -16.77 -37.96
N ILE A 71 -23.04 -16.28 -37.42
CA ILE A 71 -21.67 -16.70 -37.75
C ILE A 71 -21.04 -17.35 -36.52
N LYS A 72 -20.54 -18.58 -36.71
CA LYS A 72 -19.77 -19.33 -35.71
C LYS A 72 -18.32 -19.41 -36.15
N TYR A 73 -17.43 -18.71 -35.44
CA TYR A 73 -16.02 -18.62 -35.78
C TYR A 73 -15.26 -19.83 -35.21
N ALA A 74 -15.22 -20.92 -35.99
CA ALA A 74 -14.62 -22.18 -35.57
C ALA A 74 -13.13 -22.07 -35.15
N ASP A 75 -12.42 -21.04 -35.61
CA ASP A 75 -11.02 -20.76 -35.25
C ASP A 75 -10.85 -19.71 -34.13
N ALA A 76 -11.93 -19.23 -33.50
CA ALA A 76 -11.86 -18.22 -32.45
C ALA A 76 -11.09 -18.67 -31.19
N HIS A 77 -10.89 -19.97 -30.98
CA HIS A 77 -10.02 -20.49 -29.92
C HIS A 77 -8.51 -20.40 -30.26
N LEU A 78 -8.14 -20.05 -31.51
CA LEU A 78 -6.75 -19.95 -31.95
C LEU A 78 -6.25 -18.49 -31.84
N PRO A 79 -5.17 -18.20 -31.09
CA PRO A 79 -4.62 -16.84 -30.92
C PRO A 79 -4.20 -16.08 -32.19
N LYS A 80 -4.21 -16.74 -33.36
CA LYS A 80 -3.89 -16.15 -34.66
C LYS A 80 -5.12 -15.90 -35.54
N SER A 81 -6.32 -16.30 -35.11
CA SER A 81 -7.55 -15.98 -35.84
C SER A 81 -7.81 -14.47 -35.80
N PRO A 82 -8.25 -13.84 -36.91
CA PRO A 82 -8.74 -12.46 -36.86
C PRO A 82 -9.97 -12.30 -35.95
N TYR A 83 -10.67 -13.39 -35.65
CA TYR A 83 -11.83 -13.47 -34.74
C TYR A 83 -11.46 -14.16 -33.42
N TYR A 84 -10.17 -14.22 -33.06
CA TYR A 84 -9.74 -14.80 -31.79
C TYR A 84 -10.57 -14.26 -30.62
N ALA A 85 -11.07 -15.16 -29.79
CA ALA A 85 -12.04 -14.99 -28.70
C ALA A 85 -13.46 -14.52 -29.07
N HIS A 86 -13.74 -14.05 -30.28
CA HIS A 86 -15.11 -13.71 -30.73
C HIS A 86 -15.69 -14.94 -31.44
N ALA A 87 -16.35 -15.82 -30.70
CA ALA A 87 -16.71 -17.15 -31.18
C ALA A 87 -18.07 -17.23 -31.89
N TYR A 88 -19.00 -16.34 -31.53
CA TYR A 88 -20.36 -16.32 -32.04
C TYR A 88 -20.82 -14.89 -32.29
N HIS A 89 -21.51 -14.67 -33.42
CA HIS A 89 -22.04 -13.38 -33.84
C HIS A 89 -23.39 -13.54 -34.55
N SER A 90 -24.31 -12.62 -34.31
CA SER A 90 -25.48 -12.29 -35.14
C SER A 90 -25.61 -10.76 -35.21
N ASN A 91 -26.60 -10.23 -35.96
CA ASN A 91 -26.79 -8.78 -36.07
C ASN A 91 -26.89 -8.04 -34.71
N SER A 92 -27.40 -8.70 -33.67
CA SER A 92 -27.62 -8.12 -32.35
C SER A 92 -27.03 -8.93 -31.18
N VAL A 93 -26.28 -10.01 -31.43
CA VAL A 93 -25.72 -10.91 -30.39
C VAL A 93 -24.25 -11.21 -30.63
N ASP A 94 -23.41 -11.06 -29.62
CA ASP A 94 -22.01 -11.50 -29.64
C ASP A 94 -21.64 -12.34 -28.40
N VAL A 95 -20.78 -13.33 -28.60
CA VAL A 95 -20.13 -14.09 -27.50
C VAL A 95 -18.62 -13.92 -27.56
N ILE A 96 -18.05 -13.50 -26.43
CA ILE A 96 -16.62 -13.45 -26.18
C ILE A 96 -16.22 -14.62 -25.26
N ASN A 97 -15.37 -15.51 -25.76
CA ASN A 97 -14.76 -16.58 -24.97
C ASN A 97 -13.91 -16.01 -23.83
N GLY A 98 -13.84 -16.72 -22.72
CA GLY A 98 -13.14 -16.23 -21.54
C GLY A 98 -11.63 -16.10 -21.72
N ALA A 99 -11.01 -15.34 -20.83
CA ALA A 99 -9.56 -15.25 -20.71
C ALA A 99 -8.93 -16.55 -20.16
N ASP A 100 -7.65 -16.77 -20.47
CA ASP A 100 -6.81 -17.84 -19.93
C ASP A 100 -6.79 -17.90 -18.38
N THR A 101 -6.44 -19.06 -17.80
CA THR A 101 -6.43 -19.24 -16.33
C THR A 101 -5.58 -18.20 -15.59
N PRO A 102 -4.34 -17.87 -16.02
CA PRO A 102 -3.55 -16.76 -15.47
C PRO A 102 -4.18 -15.37 -15.63
N GLY A 103 -4.99 -15.16 -16.67
CA GLY A 103 -5.68 -13.90 -16.97
C GLY A 103 -4.85 -12.88 -17.77
N TYR A 104 -3.81 -13.31 -18.46
CA TYR A 104 -3.06 -12.46 -19.39
C TYR A 104 -3.96 -11.92 -20.52
N GLU A 105 -5.04 -12.64 -20.84
CA GLU A 105 -5.95 -12.32 -21.96
C GLU A 105 -7.13 -11.42 -21.57
N VAL A 106 -7.29 -11.03 -20.30
CA VAL A 106 -8.41 -10.20 -19.80
C VAL A 106 -8.49 -8.85 -20.52
N GLY A 107 -7.33 -8.22 -20.76
CA GLY A 107 -7.26 -6.96 -21.50
C GLY A 107 -7.73 -7.09 -22.95
N ASP A 108 -7.53 -8.26 -23.57
CA ASP A 108 -7.97 -8.57 -24.93
C ASP A 108 -9.49 -8.78 -25.00
N ARG A 109 -10.06 -9.54 -24.05
CA ARG A 109 -11.52 -9.75 -23.98
C ARG A 109 -12.26 -8.45 -23.75
N LEU A 110 -11.82 -7.65 -22.78
CA LEU A 110 -12.39 -6.34 -22.48
C LEU A 110 -12.27 -5.37 -23.67
N ALA A 111 -11.13 -5.34 -24.36
CA ALA A 111 -10.93 -4.47 -25.53
C ALA A 111 -11.88 -4.83 -26.68
N LYS A 112 -12.06 -6.12 -26.97
CA LYS A 112 -12.99 -6.60 -28.01
C LYS A 112 -14.45 -6.33 -27.64
N ALA A 113 -14.84 -6.62 -26.40
CA ALA A 113 -16.18 -6.36 -25.90
C ALA A 113 -16.51 -4.85 -25.92
N LEU A 114 -15.55 -3.98 -25.58
CA LEU A 114 -15.69 -2.52 -25.74
C LEU A 114 -15.88 -2.12 -27.20
N MET A 115 -15.10 -2.68 -28.12
CA MET A 115 -15.23 -2.36 -29.54
C MET A 115 -16.57 -2.82 -30.14
N LEU A 116 -17.08 -4.00 -29.76
CA LEU A 116 -18.39 -4.49 -30.16
C LEU A 116 -19.51 -3.61 -29.57
N ALA A 117 -19.43 -3.27 -28.28
CA ALA A 117 -20.37 -2.35 -27.63
C ALA A 117 -20.39 -0.97 -28.32
N LEU A 118 -19.22 -0.39 -28.63
CA LEU A 118 -19.14 0.88 -29.35
C LEU A 118 -19.70 0.77 -30.78
N ALA A 119 -19.48 -0.34 -31.47
CA ALA A 119 -20.03 -0.57 -32.81
C ALA A 119 -21.56 -0.69 -32.79
N ALA A 120 -22.13 -1.42 -31.83
CA ALA A 120 -23.57 -1.48 -31.57
C ALA A 120 -24.14 -0.06 -31.27
N VAL A 121 -23.51 0.69 -30.36
CA VAL A 121 -23.93 2.06 -30.05
C VAL A 121 -23.84 2.97 -31.28
N ALA A 122 -22.82 2.81 -32.12
CA ALA A 122 -22.67 3.55 -33.38
C ALA A 122 -23.75 3.25 -34.42
N GLU A 123 -24.23 2.01 -34.46
CA GLU A 123 -25.35 1.58 -35.32
C GLU A 123 -26.68 2.22 -34.91
N GLY A 124 -26.79 2.69 -33.66
CA GLY A 124 -27.98 3.29 -33.08
C GLY A 124 -28.66 2.43 -32.01
N LYS A 125 -28.02 1.35 -31.56
CA LYS A 125 -28.50 0.53 -30.44
C LYS A 125 -28.49 1.39 -29.16
N THR A 126 -29.67 1.59 -28.55
CA THR A 126 -29.83 2.40 -27.33
C THR A 126 -29.92 1.55 -26.06
N GLN A 127 -30.07 0.24 -26.19
CA GLN A 127 -30.03 -0.69 -25.07
C GLN A 127 -28.96 -1.75 -25.32
N LEU A 128 -28.11 -1.98 -24.32
CA LEU A 128 -27.08 -3.01 -24.34
C LEU A 128 -27.30 -3.95 -23.15
N SER A 129 -27.54 -5.22 -23.43
CA SER A 129 -27.59 -6.26 -22.40
C SER A 129 -26.25 -6.94 -22.32
N ILE A 130 -25.62 -6.94 -21.14
CA ILE A 130 -24.32 -7.57 -20.90
C ILE A 130 -24.55 -8.70 -19.90
N SER A 131 -24.25 -9.93 -20.31
CA SER A 131 -24.28 -11.11 -19.46
C SER A 131 -22.88 -11.70 -19.32
N GLY A 132 -22.48 -12.14 -18.13
CA GLY A 132 -21.16 -12.76 -17.99
C GLY A 132 -20.95 -13.61 -16.75
N PHE A 133 -20.11 -14.64 -16.88
CA PHE A 133 -19.74 -15.59 -15.82
C PHE A 133 -18.31 -15.36 -15.34
N SER A 134 -18.02 -15.57 -14.06
CA SER A 134 -16.66 -15.66 -13.54
C SER A 134 -15.86 -14.39 -13.88
N ARG A 135 -14.71 -14.52 -14.55
CA ARG A 135 -13.90 -13.38 -14.99
C ARG A 135 -14.57 -12.58 -16.09
N GLY A 136 -15.33 -13.21 -17.00
CA GLY A 136 -16.22 -12.52 -17.94
C GLY A 136 -17.34 -11.72 -17.24
N GLY A 137 -17.78 -12.15 -16.06
CA GLY A 137 -18.67 -11.37 -15.18
C GLY A 137 -18.01 -10.11 -14.63
N VAL A 138 -16.72 -10.17 -14.28
CA VAL A 138 -15.94 -8.97 -13.91
C VAL A 138 -15.69 -8.07 -15.12
N GLU A 139 -15.27 -8.64 -16.25
CA GLU A 139 -15.09 -7.91 -17.52
C GLU A 139 -16.38 -7.19 -17.93
N SER A 140 -17.55 -7.81 -17.69
CA SER A 140 -18.87 -7.20 -17.90
C SER A 140 -19.11 -5.97 -17.01
N ILE A 141 -18.70 -6.01 -15.74
CA ILE A 141 -18.76 -4.85 -14.84
C ILE A 141 -17.81 -3.74 -15.34
N VAL A 142 -16.55 -4.06 -15.64
CA VAL A 142 -15.55 -3.10 -16.11
C VAL A 142 -15.94 -2.47 -17.46
N LEU A 143 -16.56 -3.24 -18.36
CA LEU A 143 -17.06 -2.77 -19.65
C LEU A 143 -18.04 -1.60 -19.49
N THR A 144 -18.89 -1.60 -18.45
CA THR A 144 -19.76 -0.45 -18.16
C THR A 144 -18.96 0.82 -17.84
N HIS A 145 -17.87 0.70 -17.09
CA HIS A 145 -16.98 1.83 -16.78
C HIS A 145 -16.15 2.28 -17.99
N GLU A 146 -15.73 1.37 -18.86
CA GLU A 146 -15.02 1.75 -20.09
C GLU A 146 -15.94 2.49 -21.08
N LEU A 147 -17.22 2.12 -21.17
CA LEU A 147 -18.23 2.89 -21.92
C LEU A 147 -18.43 4.29 -21.32
N ALA A 148 -18.49 4.40 -19.98
CA ALA A 148 -18.54 5.69 -19.28
C ALA A 148 -17.28 6.53 -19.56
N ARG A 149 -16.09 5.92 -19.48
CA ARG A 149 -14.80 6.58 -19.79
C ARG A 149 -14.78 7.16 -21.20
N VAL A 150 -15.18 6.39 -22.21
CA VAL A 150 -15.21 6.85 -23.62
C VAL A 150 -16.21 8.00 -23.79
N ARG A 151 -17.42 7.89 -23.22
CA ARG A 151 -18.42 8.98 -23.22
C ARG A 151 -17.85 10.26 -22.60
N ASP A 152 -17.24 10.16 -21.42
CA ASP A 152 -16.73 11.31 -20.67
C ASP A 152 -15.44 11.89 -21.30
N ALA A 153 -14.65 11.07 -22.00
CA ALA A 153 -13.53 11.51 -22.81
C ALA A 153 -13.99 12.28 -24.06
N LEU A 154 -15.03 11.80 -24.75
CA LEU A 154 -15.67 12.48 -25.89
C LEU A 154 -16.29 13.82 -25.47
N ALA A 155 -17.04 13.84 -24.37
CA ALA A 155 -17.68 15.07 -23.86
C ALA A 155 -16.63 16.15 -23.51
N ARG A 156 -15.54 15.76 -22.83
CA ARG A 156 -14.43 16.68 -22.51
C ARG A 156 -13.70 17.15 -23.77
N ASP A 157 -13.39 16.26 -24.71
CA ASP A 157 -12.69 16.61 -25.96
C ASP A 157 -13.51 17.55 -26.86
N LEU A 158 -14.82 17.31 -26.99
CA LEU A 158 -15.73 18.16 -27.78
C LEU A 158 -15.99 19.53 -27.13
N SER A 159 -15.75 19.68 -25.82
CA SER A 159 -15.85 20.97 -25.13
C SER A 159 -14.64 21.91 -25.34
N ILE A 160 -13.52 21.39 -25.87
CA ILE A 160 -12.33 22.19 -26.19
C ILE A 160 -12.64 23.17 -27.33
N GLU A 161 -12.55 24.48 -27.07
CA GLU A 161 -12.91 25.55 -28.02
C GLU A 161 -12.11 25.51 -29.33
N LYS A 162 -10.82 25.16 -29.26
CA LYS A 162 -9.90 25.10 -30.40
C LYS A 162 -9.90 23.70 -31.01
N PRO A 163 -10.40 23.49 -32.25
CA PRO A 163 -10.48 22.15 -32.83
C PRO A 163 -9.11 21.48 -33.04
N GLY A 164 -8.03 22.25 -33.21
CA GLY A 164 -6.67 21.73 -33.34
C GLY A 164 -6.04 21.20 -32.05
N ASP A 165 -6.63 21.51 -30.88
CA ASP A 165 -6.19 21.00 -29.58
C ASP A 165 -6.96 19.72 -29.17
N ARG A 166 -7.90 19.25 -30.02
CA ARG A 166 -8.70 18.04 -29.82
C ARG A 166 -7.92 16.79 -30.25
N ARG A 167 -8.05 15.70 -29.49
CA ARG A 167 -7.39 14.41 -29.75
C ARG A 167 -8.18 13.61 -30.80
N SER A 168 -7.60 12.60 -31.44
CA SER A 168 -8.37 11.77 -32.38
C SER A 168 -9.39 10.87 -31.66
N LEU A 169 -10.47 10.48 -32.33
CA LEU A 169 -11.42 9.46 -31.85
C LEU A 169 -10.67 8.16 -31.48
N ALA A 170 -9.66 7.81 -32.28
CA ALA A 170 -8.77 6.68 -32.01
C ALA A 170 -8.07 6.80 -30.66
N THR A 171 -7.45 7.95 -30.38
CA THR A 171 -6.78 8.22 -29.09
C THR A 171 -7.76 8.18 -27.91
N LEU A 172 -8.96 8.76 -28.05
CA LEU A 172 -9.98 8.74 -26.98
C LEU A 172 -10.40 7.31 -26.60
N ILE A 173 -10.50 6.40 -27.58
CA ILE A 173 -10.79 4.99 -27.34
C ILE A 173 -9.59 4.29 -26.69
N GLN A 174 -8.39 4.46 -27.27
CA GLN A 174 -7.13 3.80 -26.85
C GLN A 174 -6.68 4.12 -25.42
N GLU A 175 -7.03 5.29 -24.86
CA GLU A 175 -6.67 5.72 -23.50
C GLU A 175 -7.43 4.96 -22.37
N SER A 176 -7.50 3.63 -22.45
CA SER A 176 -7.92 2.80 -21.33
C SER A 176 -6.83 2.76 -20.25
N ASN A 177 -7.27 2.64 -19.00
CA ASN A 177 -6.42 2.33 -17.85
C ASN A 177 -6.85 1.03 -17.14
N SER A 178 -7.95 0.40 -17.58
CA SER A 178 -8.44 -0.86 -17.03
C SER A 178 -7.46 -1.99 -17.26
N VAL A 179 -7.39 -2.94 -16.33
CA VAL A 179 -6.50 -4.11 -16.37
C VAL A 179 -5.02 -3.68 -16.42
N PRO A 180 -4.47 -3.10 -15.33
CA PRO A 180 -3.12 -2.55 -15.31
C PRO A 180 -2.05 -3.60 -15.65
N GLY A 181 -1.03 -3.17 -16.38
CA GLY A 181 0.09 -4.01 -16.83
C GLY A 181 1.03 -4.46 -15.69
N LEU A 182 2.06 -5.22 -16.08
CA LEU A 182 3.11 -5.70 -15.18
C LEU A 182 3.91 -4.53 -14.57
N ALA A 183 3.63 -4.16 -13.32
CA ALA A 183 4.23 -3.01 -12.61
C ALA A 183 5.78 -2.95 -12.54
N LEU A 184 6.51 -4.00 -12.94
CA LEU A 184 7.96 -4.00 -13.10
C LEU A 184 8.43 -3.29 -14.38
N VAL A 185 7.53 -3.15 -15.35
CA VAL A 185 7.68 -2.38 -16.58
C VAL A 185 6.68 -1.21 -16.46
N LYS A 186 7.05 0.01 -16.89
CA LYS A 186 6.09 1.13 -16.93
C LYS A 186 5.15 0.98 -18.12
N ASP A 187 4.35 -0.06 -18.06
CA ASP A 187 3.56 -0.57 -19.17
C ASP A 187 2.19 0.11 -19.21
N PRO A 188 1.68 0.58 -20.37
CA PRO A 188 0.25 0.82 -20.54
C PRO A 188 -0.58 -0.39 -20.08
N SER A 189 -1.83 -0.16 -19.70
CA SER A 189 -2.73 -1.25 -19.31
C SER A 189 -2.89 -2.28 -20.44
N TYR A 190 -3.14 -3.55 -20.09
CA TYR A 190 -3.28 -4.61 -21.10
C TYR A 190 -4.41 -4.30 -22.09
N THR A 191 -5.51 -3.73 -21.60
CA THR A 191 -6.62 -3.25 -22.45
C THR A 191 -6.15 -2.15 -23.42
N ARG A 192 -5.32 -1.21 -22.98
CA ARG A 192 -4.75 -0.16 -23.84
C ARG A 192 -3.78 -0.71 -24.89
N GLN A 193 -2.97 -1.71 -24.56
CA GLN A 193 -2.12 -2.39 -25.54
C GLN A 193 -2.97 -2.95 -26.68
N VAL A 194 -3.99 -3.76 -26.36
CA VAL A 194 -4.86 -4.38 -27.36
C VAL A 194 -5.69 -3.35 -28.12
N LEU A 195 -6.25 -2.32 -27.46
CA LEU A 195 -6.93 -1.23 -28.15
C LEU A 195 -6.03 -0.46 -29.12
N THR A 196 -4.73 -0.39 -28.88
CA THR A 196 -3.76 0.22 -29.81
C THR A 196 -3.56 -0.64 -31.07
N GLU A 197 -3.76 -1.96 -30.99
CA GLU A 197 -3.75 -2.87 -32.13
C GLU A 197 -5.10 -2.90 -32.87
N LEU A 198 -6.22 -2.82 -32.14
CA LEU A 198 -7.56 -2.80 -32.71
C LEU A 198 -7.90 -1.45 -33.38
N VAL A 199 -7.42 -0.34 -32.85
CA VAL A 199 -7.80 1.01 -33.28
C VAL A 199 -6.63 1.69 -33.97
N THR A 200 -6.82 2.22 -35.19
CA THR A 200 -5.77 2.93 -35.93
C THR A 200 -5.90 4.44 -35.75
N SER A 201 -4.77 5.14 -35.63
CA SER A 201 -4.69 6.60 -35.55
C SER A 201 -4.60 7.27 -36.93
N GLU A 202 -5.03 6.57 -37.99
CA GLU A 202 -5.23 7.14 -39.34
C GLU A 202 -6.23 8.32 -39.29
N PRO A 203 -5.94 9.48 -39.92
CA PRO A 203 -6.86 10.62 -39.92
C PRO A 203 -8.23 10.29 -40.54
N LEU A 204 -9.30 10.86 -39.98
CA LEU A 204 -10.67 10.74 -40.48
C LEU A 204 -11.19 12.13 -40.87
N ASP A 205 -11.57 12.31 -42.15
CA ASP A 205 -11.99 13.61 -42.69
C ASP A 205 -13.26 14.19 -41.99
N ASP A 206 -14.07 13.31 -41.42
CA ASP A 206 -15.36 13.57 -40.74
C ASP A 206 -15.29 13.40 -39.21
N GLU A 207 -14.08 13.35 -38.62
CA GLU A 207 -13.84 12.95 -37.23
C GLU A 207 -14.72 13.65 -36.17
N GLN A 208 -14.95 14.96 -36.31
CA GLN A 208 -15.74 15.72 -35.33
C GLN A 208 -17.24 15.35 -35.39
N GLU A 209 -17.75 15.00 -36.57
CA GLU A 209 -19.12 14.50 -36.74
C GLU A 209 -19.24 13.09 -36.13
N LEU A 210 -18.26 12.23 -36.39
CA LEU A 210 -18.21 10.86 -35.86
C LEU A 210 -18.18 10.84 -34.32
N LYS A 211 -17.35 11.69 -33.69
CA LYS A 211 -17.33 11.86 -32.23
C LYS A 211 -18.67 12.35 -31.67
N LEU A 212 -19.29 13.34 -32.32
CA LEU A 212 -20.56 13.90 -31.86
C LEU A 212 -21.69 12.86 -31.96
N LYS A 213 -21.75 12.08 -33.05
CA LYS A 213 -22.68 10.95 -33.20
C LYS A 213 -22.46 9.91 -32.10
N LEU A 214 -21.23 9.46 -31.89
CA LEU A 214 -20.92 8.46 -30.86
C LEU A 214 -21.27 8.96 -29.45
N LEU A 215 -20.96 10.21 -29.12
CA LEU A 215 -21.33 10.82 -27.85
C LEU A 215 -22.86 10.89 -27.66
N ASN A 216 -23.59 11.32 -28.68
CA ASN A 216 -25.06 11.38 -28.62
C ASN A 216 -25.68 10.00 -28.39
N ASN A 217 -25.16 8.96 -29.07
CA ASN A 217 -25.64 7.59 -28.89
C ASN A 217 -25.25 7.02 -27.51
N LEU A 218 -24.03 7.28 -27.03
CA LEU A 218 -23.60 6.91 -25.66
C LEU A 218 -24.38 7.64 -24.56
N ASN A 219 -24.83 8.88 -24.80
CA ASN A 219 -25.71 9.61 -23.87
C ASN A 219 -27.15 9.05 -23.84
N ALA A 220 -27.57 8.35 -24.90
CA ALA A 220 -28.86 7.67 -24.99
C ALA A 220 -28.80 6.19 -24.55
N LEU A 221 -27.61 5.67 -24.23
CA LEU A 221 -27.40 4.28 -23.89
C LEU A 221 -27.97 3.95 -22.51
N GLN A 222 -28.65 2.81 -22.43
CA GLN A 222 -29.03 2.14 -21.19
C GLN A 222 -28.45 0.72 -21.19
N VAL A 223 -27.95 0.27 -20.04
CA VAL A 223 -27.36 -1.07 -19.87
C VAL A 223 -28.20 -1.94 -18.95
N LYS A 224 -28.47 -3.17 -19.39
CA LYS A 224 -28.95 -4.28 -18.56
C LYS A 224 -27.75 -5.18 -18.21
N LEU A 225 -27.42 -5.37 -16.94
CA LEU A 225 -26.23 -6.15 -16.49
C LEU A 225 -26.63 -7.40 -15.69
N PHE A 226 -26.35 -8.59 -16.20
CA PHE A 226 -26.61 -9.86 -15.51
C PHE A 226 -25.30 -10.64 -15.31
N VAL A 227 -24.84 -10.80 -14.07
CA VAL A 227 -23.55 -11.46 -13.81
C VAL A 227 -23.68 -12.67 -12.89
N LEU A 228 -23.01 -13.76 -13.27
CA LEU A 228 -22.91 -14.98 -12.49
C LEU A 228 -21.50 -15.07 -11.89
N ASP A 229 -21.46 -15.06 -10.57
CA ASP A 229 -20.29 -15.31 -9.72
C ASP A 229 -19.02 -14.55 -10.15
N PRO A 230 -19.05 -13.21 -10.24
CA PRO A 230 -18.01 -12.39 -10.85
C PRO A 230 -16.69 -12.44 -10.05
N VAL A 231 -15.74 -13.28 -10.50
CA VAL A 231 -14.45 -13.54 -9.85
C VAL A 231 -13.30 -13.03 -10.75
N PRO A 232 -12.49 -12.06 -10.31
CA PRO A 232 -11.41 -11.52 -11.13
C PRO A 232 -10.18 -12.44 -11.19
N GLY A 233 -10.04 -13.35 -10.22
CA GLY A 233 -8.88 -14.24 -10.09
C GLY A 233 -7.79 -13.68 -9.18
N GLY A 234 -7.21 -14.52 -8.32
CA GLY A 234 -6.38 -14.10 -7.19
C GLY A 234 -4.89 -13.94 -7.50
N ASN A 235 -4.21 -13.12 -6.69
CA ASN A 235 -2.80 -12.74 -6.85
C ASN A 235 -1.81 -13.85 -6.40
N PHE A 236 -1.97 -15.05 -6.94
CA PHE A 236 -1.14 -16.21 -6.61
C PHE A 236 0.26 -16.05 -7.23
N GLY A 237 1.29 -15.96 -6.38
CA GLY A 237 2.68 -15.79 -6.81
C GLY A 237 3.19 -14.35 -6.95
N LYS A 238 2.38 -13.32 -6.64
CA LYS A 238 2.73 -11.86 -6.65
C LYS A 238 3.20 -11.26 -7.99
N LEU A 239 3.43 -12.06 -9.03
CA LEU A 239 3.90 -11.58 -10.35
C LEU A 239 2.81 -10.93 -11.20
N ILE A 240 1.55 -11.35 -11.05
CA ILE A 240 0.44 -10.91 -11.92
C ILE A 240 -0.55 -10.09 -11.09
N ARG A 241 -0.53 -8.75 -11.24
CA ARG A 241 -1.38 -7.82 -10.48
C ARG A 241 -2.80 -7.66 -11.06
N LEU A 242 -3.44 -8.74 -11.49
CA LEU A 242 -4.81 -8.65 -11.99
C LEU A 242 -5.80 -8.37 -10.86
N GLY A 243 -6.48 -7.22 -10.97
CA GLY A 243 -7.94 -7.20 -10.84
C GLY A 243 -8.60 -7.19 -9.46
N TRP A 244 -8.01 -6.58 -8.42
CA TRP A 244 -8.75 -6.35 -7.14
C TRP A 244 -8.72 -4.91 -6.63
N GLN A 245 -8.10 -4.02 -7.41
CA GLN A 245 -7.61 -2.72 -6.98
C GLN A 245 -8.30 -1.56 -7.70
N GLU A 246 -9.13 -1.85 -8.71
CA GLU A 246 -9.85 -0.83 -9.47
C GLU A 246 -11.21 -0.53 -8.80
N GLU A 247 -11.51 0.75 -8.63
CA GLU A 247 -12.80 1.23 -8.10
C GLU A 247 -14.00 0.81 -8.98
N CYS A 248 -13.75 0.59 -10.27
CA CYS A 248 -14.73 0.13 -11.25
C CYS A 248 -15.35 -1.24 -10.90
N PHE A 249 -14.65 -2.07 -10.12
CA PHE A 249 -15.17 -3.35 -9.63
C PHE A 249 -16.27 -3.17 -8.58
N TYR A 250 -16.24 -2.08 -7.82
CA TYR A 250 -17.05 -1.89 -6.62
C TYR A 250 -18.18 -0.87 -6.80
N THR A 251 -18.33 -0.33 -8.02
CA THR A 251 -19.29 0.72 -8.36
C THR A 251 -19.92 0.40 -9.72
N LEU A 252 -21.04 1.07 -10.06
CA LEU A 252 -21.69 0.93 -11.37
C LEU A 252 -22.12 2.32 -11.88
N PRO A 253 -21.92 2.65 -13.18
CA PRO A 253 -22.42 3.88 -13.76
C PRO A 253 -23.95 3.98 -13.73
N GLU A 254 -24.49 5.20 -13.65
CA GLU A 254 -25.95 5.44 -13.54
C GLU A 254 -26.78 4.89 -14.71
N PHE A 255 -26.19 4.76 -15.90
CA PHE A 255 -26.88 4.19 -17.06
C PHE A 255 -27.04 2.66 -17.02
N VAL A 256 -26.49 1.99 -16.00
CA VAL A 256 -26.79 0.58 -15.70
C VAL A 256 -28.13 0.50 -14.97
N VAL A 257 -29.21 0.62 -15.74
CA VAL A 257 -30.59 0.83 -15.26
C VAL A 257 -31.26 -0.45 -14.73
N GLN A 258 -30.83 -1.63 -15.20
CA GLN A 258 -31.35 -2.91 -14.76
C GLN A 258 -30.18 -3.84 -14.48
N ARG A 259 -30.16 -4.48 -13.31
CA ARG A 259 -28.98 -5.23 -12.88
C ARG A 259 -29.28 -6.33 -11.86
N GLN A 260 -28.62 -7.48 -12.01
CA GLN A 260 -28.77 -8.66 -11.14
C GLN A 260 -27.46 -9.45 -11.09
N GLU A 261 -27.07 -9.87 -9.90
CA GLU A 261 -25.94 -10.76 -9.65
C GLU A 261 -26.37 -12.08 -9.02
N PHE A 262 -25.67 -13.16 -9.31
CA PHE A 262 -25.77 -14.44 -8.61
C PHE A 262 -24.43 -14.83 -8.02
N VAL A 263 -24.41 -15.34 -6.78
CA VAL A 263 -23.17 -15.72 -6.08
C VAL A 263 -23.27 -17.16 -5.56
N GLN A 264 -22.26 -17.98 -5.82
CA GLN A 264 -22.23 -19.40 -5.46
C GLN A 264 -21.82 -19.61 -3.99
N LYS A 265 -22.59 -20.36 -3.20
CA LYS A 265 -22.40 -20.50 -1.74
C LYS A 265 -21.18 -21.35 -1.34
N HIS A 266 -20.88 -22.40 -2.11
CA HIS A 266 -20.06 -23.54 -1.68
C HIS A 266 -18.66 -23.59 -2.32
N GLU A 267 -18.28 -22.59 -3.10
CA GLU A 267 -16.89 -22.42 -3.54
C GLU A 267 -16.00 -21.96 -2.36
N THR A 268 -14.96 -22.73 -2.03
CA THR A 268 -14.05 -22.42 -0.89
C THR A 268 -12.58 -22.34 -1.28
N SER A 269 -12.26 -22.48 -2.57
CA SER A 269 -10.91 -22.45 -3.11
C SER A 269 -10.27 -21.07 -2.94
N ASN A 270 -8.95 -21.05 -2.75
CA ASN A 270 -8.17 -19.82 -2.87
C ASN A 270 -8.41 -19.16 -4.23
N CYS A 271 -8.35 -17.83 -4.25
CA CYS A 271 -8.55 -16.99 -5.43
C CYS A 271 -10.01 -16.80 -5.93
N PHE A 272 -11.00 -17.55 -5.44
CA PHE A 272 -12.39 -17.48 -5.89
C PHE A 272 -13.30 -16.61 -5.00
N LYS A 273 -12.92 -15.34 -4.81
CA LYS A 273 -13.78 -14.35 -4.13
C LYS A 273 -14.59 -13.57 -5.18
N PRO A 274 -15.93 -13.62 -5.15
CA PRO A 274 -16.72 -12.80 -6.04
C PRO A 274 -16.75 -11.35 -5.56
N ILE A 275 -17.08 -10.44 -6.47
CA ILE A 275 -17.25 -9.00 -6.18
C ILE A 275 -18.71 -8.61 -6.39
N ILE A 276 -19.37 -8.11 -5.34
CA ILE A 276 -20.70 -7.50 -5.44
C ILE A 276 -20.54 -5.98 -5.43
N PRO A 277 -20.79 -5.25 -6.55
CA PRO A 277 -20.70 -3.80 -6.59
C PRO A 277 -21.70 -3.08 -5.67
N LEU A 278 -21.39 -1.84 -5.29
CA LEU A 278 -22.30 -0.96 -4.57
C LEU A 278 -23.60 -0.76 -5.38
N GLY A 279 -24.73 -1.04 -4.73
CA GLY A 279 -26.05 -0.94 -5.35
C GLY A 279 -26.43 -2.10 -6.28
N MET A 280 -25.60 -3.13 -6.42
CA MET A 280 -25.93 -4.36 -7.16
C MET A 280 -26.89 -5.24 -6.34
N PRO A 281 -28.09 -5.58 -6.84
CA PRO A 281 -28.92 -6.64 -6.28
C PRO A 281 -28.25 -7.98 -6.55
N TYR A 282 -28.14 -8.83 -5.52
CA TYR A 282 -27.53 -10.14 -5.62
C TYR A 282 -28.45 -11.21 -5.03
N GLU A 283 -28.25 -12.45 -5.46
CA GLU A 283 -28.87 -13.64 -4.88
C GLU A 283 -27.78 -14.69 -4.63
N VAL A 284 -27.69 -15.23 -3.40
CA VAL A 284 -26.77 -16.33 -3.12
C VAL A 284 -27.46 -17.66 -3.39
N ILE A 285 -26.82 -18.51 -4.19
CA ILE A 285 -27.34 -19.80 -4.66
C ILE A 285 -26.41 -20.96 -4.27
N PRO A 286 -26.92 -22.16 -3.99
CA PRO A 286 -26.09 -23.33 -3.70
C PRO A 286 -25.22 -23.72 -4.90
N GLY A 287 -23.96 -24.10 -4.66
CA GLY A 287 -23.07 -24.62 -5.71
C GLY A 287 -21.61 -24.20 -5.54
N CYS A 288 -20.73 -24.85 -6.30
CA CYS A 288 -19.38 -24.35 -6.54
C CYS A 288 -19.39 -23.32 -7.67
N HIS A 289 -18.25 -22.71 -7.97
CA HIS A 289 -18.14 -21.61 -8.93
C HIS A 289 -18.86 -21.88 -10.26
N GLY A 290 -18.63 -23.04 -10.88
CA GLY A 290 -19.23 -23.41 -12.17
C GLY A 290 -20.64 -24.01 -12.12
N THR A 291 -21.27 -24.22 -10.95
CA THR A 291 -22.52 -25.00 -10.89
C THR A 291 -23.68 -24.34 -11.65
N GLY A 292 -23.86 -23.03 -11.50
CA GLY A 292 -24.88 -22.27 -12.26
C GLY A 292 -24.53 -22.05 -13.74
N ASP A 293 -23.26 -22.22 -14.10
CA ASP A 293 -22.73 -22.09 -15.46
C ASP A 293 -22.94 -23.38 -16.28
N GLY A 294 -23.09 -24.51 -15.59
CA GLY A 294 -23.41 -25.82 -16.17
C GLY A 294 -22.58 -26.99 -15.66
N ASN A 295 -21.59 -26.76 -14.80
CA ASN A 295 -20.75 -27.82 -14.24
C ASN A 295 -21.54 -28.70 -13.24
N GLN A 296 -21.76 -29.96 -13.63
CA GLN A 296 -22.45 -30.99 -12.83
C GLN A 296 -21.49 -31.87 -11.99
N PHE A 297 -20.26 -31.40 -11.77
CA PHE A 297 -19.17 -32.14 -11.11
C PHE A 297 -18.45 -31.24 -10.09
N ASP A 298 -17.52 -31.81 -9.30
CA ASP A 298 -16.63 -30.99 -8.47
C ASP A 298 -15.63 -30.18 -9.31
N HIS A 299 -14.86 -29.31 -8.65
CA HIS A 299 -13.83 -28.46 -9.26
C HIS A 299 -12.77 -29.21 -10.10
N ASN A 300 -12.71 -30.54 -10.02
CA ASN A 300 -11.75 -31.40 -10.69
C ASN A 300 -12.43 -32.43 -11.62
N GLY A 301 -13.72 -32.26 -11.92
CA GLY A 301 -14.49 -33.14 -12.81
C GLY A 301 -14.92 -34.48 -12.18
N SER A 302 -14.85 -34.62 -10.85
CA SER A 302 -15.32 -35.81 -10.14
C SER A 302 -16.83 -35.74 -9.88
N PRO A 303 -17.60 -36.81 -10.13
CA PRO A 303 -19.04 -36.82 -9.87
C PRO A 303 -19.33 -36.79 -8.36
N VAL A 304 -20.55 -36.36 -8.03
CA VAL A 304 -21.10 -36.52 -6.67
C VAL A 304 -21.06 -38.01 -6.28
N PRO A 305 -20.62 -38.38 -5.06
CA PRO A 305 -20.47 -39.79 -4.67
C PRO A 305 -21.80 -40.55 -4.68
N GLU A 306 -21.76 -41.84 -5.04
CA GLU A 306 -22.94 -42.71 -5.04
C GLU A 306 -23.64 -42.84 -3.67
N SER A 307 -22.99 -42.45 -2.56
CA SER A 307 -23.65 -42.35 -1.26
C SER A 307 -24.81 -41.35 -1.24
N PHE A 308 -24.87 -40.42 -2.19
CA PHE A 308 -25.93 -39.42 -2.36
C PHE A 308 -26.91 -39.77 -3.50
N LYS A 309 -27.05 -41.03 -3.91
CA LYS A 309 -27.77 -41.45 -5.15
C LYS A 309 -29.22 -40.95 -5.32
N GLN A 310 -29.87 -40.47 -4.27
CA GLN A 310 -31.23 -39.91 -4.29
C GLN A 310 -31.25 -38.36 -4.20
N ASN A 311 -30.09 -37.75 -3.99
CA ASN A 311 -29.87 -36.35 -3.64
C ASN A 311 -28.58 -35.81 -4.32
N SER A 312 -28.24 -36.33 -5.51
CA SER A 312 -26.97 -36.08 -6.20
C SER A 312 -27.08 -35.16 -7.42
N ASP A 313 -28.26 -34.63 -7.72
CA ASP A 313 -28.52 -33.80 -8.89
C ASP A 313 -28.21 -32.33 -8.61
N LEU A 314 -27.27 -31.77 -9.37
CA LEU A 314 -26.84 -30.38 -9.26
C LEU A 314 -27.55 -29.46 -10.28
N SER A 315 -28.34 -30.03 -11.20
CA SER A 315 -28.89 -29.35 -12.38
C SER A 315 -29.84 -28.20 -12.04
N GLY A 316 -30.60 -28.31 -10.93
CA GLY A 316 -31.58 -27.32 -10.50
C GLY A 316 -31.01 -25.91 -10.34
N VAL A 317 -29.70 -25.78 -10.07
CA VAL A 317 -29.03 -24.48 -9.94
C VAL A 317 -28.78 -23.84 -11.31
N GLN A 318 -28.41 -24.62 -12.33
CA GLN A 318 -28.33 -24.13 -13.70
C GLN A 318 -29.73 -23.74 -14.21
N ASP A 319 -30.74 -24.56 -13.93
CA ASP A 319 -32.14 -24.26 -14.23
C ASP A 319 -32.61 -22.98 -13.54
N LEU A 320 -32.16 -22.71 -12.31
CA LEU A 320 -32.46 -21.48 -11.59
C LEU A 320 -31.84 -20.28 -12.32
N VAL A 321 -30.56 -20.32 -12.66
CA VAL A 321 -29.88 -19.22 -13.37
C VAL A 321 -30.57 -18.95 -14.71
N LEU A 322 -30.89 -19.98 -15.50
CA LEU A 322 -31.58 -19.84 -16.79
C LEU A 322 -32.97 -19.20 -16.64
N ARG A 323 -33.79 -19.66 -15.69
CA ARG A 323 -35.13 -19.08 -15.42
C ARG A 323 -35.04 -17.63 -14.94
N ARG A 324 -34.07 -17.31 -14.08
CA ARG A 324 -33.86 -15.95 -13.56
C ARG A 324 -33.28 -15.00 -14.62
N TRP A 325 -32.49 -15.51 -15.56
CA TRP A 325 -32.10 -14.78 -16.77
C TRP A 325 -33.29 -14.52 -17.70
N ILE A 326 -34.19 -15.50 -17.87
CA ILE A 326 -35.44 -15.31 -18.62
C ILE A 326 -36.32 -14.23 -17.98
N ASP A 327 -36.50 -14.22 -16.65
CA ASP A 327 -37.24 -13.15 -15.96
C ASP A 327 -36.57 -11.77 -16.12
N PHE A 328 -35.24 -11.72 -16.12
CA PHE A 328 -34.47 -10.50 -16.30
C PHE A 328 -34.61 -9.93 -17.71
N MET A 329 -34.51 -10.77 -18.74
CA MET A 329 -34.58 -10.35 -20.15
C MET A 329 -36.02 -10.16 -20.63
N PHE A 330 -36.93 -11.02 -20.18
CA PHE A 330 -38.31 -11.13 -20.62
C PHE A 330 -39.25 -11.16 -19.40
N PRO A 331 -39.48 -10.02 -18.73
CA PRO A 331 -40.32 -9.94 -17.53
C PRO A 331 -41.81 -10.23 -17.79
N ASN A 332 -42.22 -10.26 -19.07
CA ASN A 332 -43.56 -10.63 -19.53
C ASN A 332 -43.54 -12.00 -20.23
N GLU A 333 -44.72 -12.59 -20.40
CA GLU A 333 -44.94 -13.78 -21.23
C GLU A 333 -44.47 -13.54 -22.67
N VAL A 334 -43.67 -14.45 -23.22
CA VAL A 334 -43.26 -14.44 -24.63
C VAL A 334 -44.02 -15.54 -25.37
N LYS A 335 -44.75 -15.15 -26.42
CA LYS A 335 -45.51 -16.10 -27.24
C LYS A 335 -44.56 -16.90 -28.13
N MET A 336 -44.73 -18.22 -28.10
CA MET A 336 -43.93 -19.16 -28.88
C MET A 336 -44.80 -19.83 -29.94
N ASP A 337 -44.54 -19.56 -31.21
CA ASP A 337 -45.23 -20.21 -32.34
C ASP A 337 -44.75 -21.67 -32.56
N THR A 338 -43.51 -21.96 -32.16
CA THR A 338 -42.88 -23.28 -32.20
C THR A 338 -42.10 -23.54 -30.92
N ALA A 339 -42.00 -24.80 -30.51
CA ALA A 339 -41.09 -25.19 -29.44
C ALA A 339 -39.63 -24.91 -29.83
N ILE A 340 -38.83 -24.51 -28.85
CA ILE A 340 -37.40 -24.27 -28.96
C ILE A 340 -36.70 -25.63 -29.06
N ASP A 341 -35.87 -25.79 -30.08
CA ASP A 341 -34.94 -26.91 -30.25
C ASP A 341 -33.59 -26.35 -30.68
N LEU A 342 -32.74 -26.05 -29.70
CA LEU A 342 -31.33 -25.72 -29.91
C LEU A 342 -30.46 -26.99 -29.77
N GLY A 343 -31.09 -28.17 -29.62
CA GLY A 343 -30.50 -29.45 -29.26
C GLY A 343 -29.66 -29.41 -27.98
N HIS A 344 -30.10 -28.66 -26.98
CA HIS A 344 -29.68 -28.78 -25.59
C HIS A 344 -30.89 -29.29 -24.80
N SER A 345 -31.29 -30.55 -25.04
CA SER A 345 -32.64 -31.06 -24.74
C SER A 345 -33.16 -30.80 -23.33
N GLU A 346 -32.28 -30.71 -22.33
CA GLU A 346 -32.65 -30.39 -20.95
C GLU A 346 -32.89 -28.89 -20.75
N LEU A 347 -32.02 -28.02 -21.27
CA LEU A 347 -32.20 -26.56 -21.21
C LEU A 347 -33.35 -26.08 -22.12
N ASP A 348 -33.54 -26.75 -23.26
CA ASP A 348 -34.69 -26.56 -24.14
C ASP A 348 -36.00 -26.92 -23.43
N ALA A 349 -36.04 -27.98 -22.63
CA ALA A 349 -37.21 -28.31 -21.82
C ALA A 349 -37.52 -27.23 -20.76
N VAL A 350 -36.49 -26.71 -20.08
CA VAL A 350 -36.63 -25.60 -19.12
C VAL A 350 -37.17 -24.35 -19.79
N THR A 351 -36.59 -23.95 -20.93
CA THR A 351 -36.99 -22.73 -21.64
C THR A 351 -38.40 -22.83 -22.21
N ASN A 352 -38.74 -23.96 -22.84
CA ASN A 352 -40.10 -24.20 -23.37
C ASN A 352 -41.18 -24.19 -22.26
N ALA A 353 -40.84 -24.60 -21.03
CA ALA A 353 -41.77 -24.55 -19.90
C ALA A 353 -41.87 -23.14 -19.29
N TYR A 354 -40.80 -22.36 -19.24
CA TYR A 354 -40.72 -21.13 -18.45
C TYR A 354 -40.95 -19.84 -19.25
N LEU A 355 -40.44 -19.76 -20.48
CA LEU A 355 -40.52 -18.57 -21.32
C LEU A 355 -41.96 -18.15 -21.67
N PRO A 356 -42.86 -19.07 -22.12
CA PRO A 356 -44.27 -18.76 -22.39
C PRO A 356 -45.18 -18.83 -21.14
N ALA A 357 -44.62 -19.03 -19.95
CA ALA A 357 -45.41 -19.07 -18.72
C ALA A 357 -45.73 -17.66 -18.20
N ASN A 358 -46.93 -17.49 -17.65
CA ASN A 358 -47.32 -16.24 -16.99
C ASN A 358 -46.68 -16.12 -15.59
N SER A 359 -46.77 -14.95 -14.96
CA SER A 359 -46.10 -14.66 -13.67
C SER A 359 -46.47 -15.64 -12.53
N SER A 360 -47.70 -16.18 -12.52
CA SER A 360 -48.14 -17.16 -11.50
C SER A 360 -47.56 -18.55 -11.76
N GLU A 361 -47.49 -18.95 -13.03
CA GLU A 361 -46.88 -20.21 -13.45
C GLU A 361 -45.36 -20.17 -13.25
N ARG A 362 -44.70 -19.09 -13.65
CA ARG A 362 -43.27 -18.86 -13.39
C ARG A 362 -42.94 -18.91 -11.90
N SER A 363 -43.73 -18.24 -11.05
CA SER A 363 -43.56 -18.30 -9.59
C SER A 363 -43.69 -19.75 -9.05
N SER A 364 -44.64 -20.52 -9.57
CA SER A 364 -44.84 -21.93 -9.21
C SER A 364 -43.69 -22.81 -9.69
N GLN A 365 -43.19 -22.58 -10.90
CA GLN A 365 -42.03 -23.27 -11.46
C GLN A 365 -40.73 -22.95 -10.71
N LEU A 366 -40.50 -21.69 -10.31
CA LEU A 366 -39.38 -21.31 -9.45
C LEU A 366 -39.46 -22.03 -8.10
N LEU A 367 -40.61 -22.03 -7.43
CA LEU A 367 -40.79 -22.75 -6.16
C LEU A 367 -40.48 -24.25 -6.30
N SER A 368 -40.98 -24.90 -7.35
CA SER A 368 -40.63 -26.30 -7.64
C SER A 368 -39.13 -26.50 -7.89
N ASN A 369 -38.43 -25.48 -8.40
CA ASN A 369 -36.99 -25.54 -8.65
C ASN A 369 -36.17 -25.35 -7.37
N TYR A 370 -36.57 -24.44 -6.47
CA TYR A 370 -35.97 -24.36 -5.14
C TYR A 370 -36.19 -25.65 -4.36
N GLN A 371 -37.38 -26.27 -4.43
CA GLN A 371 -37.60 -27.59 -3.81
C GLN A 371 -36.66 -28.66 -4.41
N HIS A 372 -36.44 -28.68 -5.72
CA HIS A 372 -35.50 -29.63 -6.35
C HIS A 372 -34.05 -29.42 -5.87
N ILE A 373 -33.60 -28.17 -5.75
CA ILE A 373 -32.28 -27.84 -5.18
C ILE A 373 -32.20 -28.25 -3.70
N GLN A 374 -33.31 -28.09 -2.95
CA GLN A 374 -33.43 -28.42 -1.53
C GLN A 374 -33.37 -29.94 -1.30
N ASP A 375 -34.09 -30.72 -2.12
CA ASP A 375 -34.06 -32.18 -2.09
C ASP A 375 -32.65 -32.72 -2.41
N ASN A 376 -31.85 -31.99 -3.19
CA ASN A 376 -30.45 -32.33 -3.51
C ASN A 376 -29.41 -31.59 -2.65
N TYR A 377 -29.84 -30.85 -1.61
CA TYR A 377 -28.96 -29.97 -0.84
C TYR A 377 -27.65 -30.62 -0.30
N PRO A 378 -27.64 -31.87 0.18
CA PRO A 378 -26.43 -32.55 0.66
C PRO A 378 -25.29 -32.69 -0.38
N ALA A 379 -25.60 -32.75 -1.68
CA ALA A 379 -24.57 -32.76 -2.72
C ALA A 379 -23.86 -31.42 -2.84
N PHE A 380 -24.56 -30.31 -2.63
CA PHE A 380 -23.96 -28.98 -2.64
C PHE A 380 -23.12 -28.72 -1.37
N GLU A 381 -23.51 -29.26 -0.21
CA GLU A 381 -22.65 -29.27 0.98
C GLU A 381 -21.38 -30.10 0.77
N TRP A 382 -21.48 -31.23 0.07
CA TRP A 382 -20.32 -32.02 -0.32
C TRP A 382 -19.35 -31.21 -1.21
N LEU A 383 -19.85 -30.38 -2.14
CA LEU A 383 -19.01 -29.48 -2.94
C LEU A 383 -18.20 -28.51 -2.07
N ALA A 384 -18.74 -28.03 -0.93
CA ALA A 384 -18.02 -27.17 0.01
C ALA A 384 -16.81 -27.84 0.70
N THR A 385 -16.67 -29.16 0.57
CA THR A 385 -15.48 -29.91 1.01
C THR A 385 -14.41 -30.05 -0.07
N ARG A 386 -14.74 -29.70 -1.33
CA ARG A 386 -13.86 -29.79 -2.50
C ARG A 386 -13.25 -28.42 -2.80
N ASN A 387 -12.10 -28.46 -3.48
CA ASN A 387 -11.38 -27.27 -3.94
C ASN A 387 -10.67 -27.59 -5.25
N TYR A 388 -10.32 -26.57 -6.04
CA TYR A 388 -9.45 -26.74 -7.20
C TYR A 388 -8.06 -27.27 -6.79
N THR A 389 -7.57 -28.28 -7.51
CA THR A 389 -6.24 -28.85 -7.30
C THR A 389 -5.15 -27.77 -7.43
N GLY A 390 -4.23 -27.73 -6.47
CA GLY A 390 -3.13 -26.76 -6.43
C GLY A 390 -3.47 -25.40 -5.79
N LEU A 391 -4.74 -25.01 -5.72
CA LEU A 391 -5.15 -23.77 -5.04
C LEU A 391 -5.43 -23.99 -3.54
N GLY A 392 -6.05 -25.12 -3.19
CA GLY A 392 -6.44 -25.43 -1.81
C GLY A 392 -7.52 -24.47 -1.26
N ARG A 393 -7.89 -24.65 0.01
CA ARG A 393 -8.99 -23.90 0.67
C ARG A 393 -8.49 -22.57 1.24
N TYR A 394 -9.27 -21.49 1.09
CA TYR A 394 -8.95 -20.20 1.73
C TYR A 394 -9.42 -20.14 3.19
N MET A 395 -10.70 -20.43 3.40
CA MET A 395 -11.40 -20.31 4.69
C MET A 395 -12.48 -21.39 4.82
N ALA A 396 -13.04 -21.57 6.02
CA ALA A 396 -14.14 -22.51 6.25
C ALA A 396 -15.40 -22.16 5.41
N GLN A 397 -15.67 -20.87 5.24
CA GLN A 397 -16.80 -20.34 4.45
C GLN A 397 -16.26 -19.46 3.32
N ARG A 398 -17.00 -19.39 2.20
CA ARG A 398 -16.64 -18.51 1.08
C ARG A 398 -16.51 -17.06 1.54
N GLN A 399 -15.58 -16.33 0.93
CA GLN A 399 -15.34 -14.91 1.19
C GLN A 399 -15.66 -14.11 -0.07
N VAL A 400 -16.32 -12.98 0.09
CA VAL A 400 -16.85 -12.10 -0.95
C VAL A 400 -16.35 -10.69 -0.71
N HIS A 401 -16.08 -9.93 -1.77
CA HIS A 401 -15.82 -8.50 -1.68
C HIS A 401 -17.16 -7.75 -1.86
N PHE A 402 -17.79 -7.37 -0.75
CA PHE A 402 -19.12 -6.77 -0.75
C PHE A 402 -19.05 -5.24 -0.74
N ARG A 403 -19.53 -4.61 -1.82
CA ARG A 403 -19.60 -3.15 -2.07
C ARG A 403 -18.27 -2.39 -2.07
N GLN A 404 -17.20 -3.02 -1.64
CA GLN A 404 -15.85 -2.48 -1.49
C GLN A 404 -14.85 -3.63 -1.41
N ARG A 405 -13.56 -3.28 -1.40
CA ARG A 405 -12.50 -4.20 -1.02
C ARG A 405 -12.67 -4.66 0.44
N GLY A 406 -12.47 -5.95 0.69
CA GLY A 406 -12.59 -6.54 2.02
C GLY A 406 -12.97 -8.02 1.96
N ASN A 407 -12.76 -8.75 3.06
CA ASN A 407 -13.25 -10.13 3.19
C ASN A 407 -14.57 -10.10 3.97
N THR A 408 -15.71 -10.25 3.29
CA THR A 408 -17.00 -10.53 3.94
C THR A 408 -17.32 -12.02 3.76
N PRO A 409 -17.50 -12.80 4.85
CA PRO A 409 -18.05 -14.15 4.76
C PRO A 409 -19.36 -14.18 3.95
N ILE A 410 -19.60 -15.21 3.14
CA ILE A 410 -20.84 -15.29 2.36
C ILE A 410 -22.09 -15.43 3.25
N THR A 411 -21.90 -16.04 4.42
CA THR A 411 -22.84 -16.12 5.54
C THR A 411 -23.18 -14.77 6.17
N ASP A 412 -22.36 -13.74 5.91
CA ASP A 412 -22.63 -12.39 6.33
C ASP A 412 -23.47 -11.57 5.34
N LEU A 413 -23.78 -12.12 4.16
CA LEU A 413 -24.54 -11.42 3.11
C LEU A 413 -26.02 -11.80 3.06
N ASP A 414 -26.34 -13.06 3.32
CA ASP A 414 -27.70 -13.56 3.35
C ASP A 414 -27.85 -14.54 4.51
N VAL A 415 -29.07 -14.68 5.02
CA VAL A 415 -29.42 -15.71 5.98
C VAL A 415 -29.55 -17.01 5.21
N HIS A 416 -28.49 -17.82 5.15
CA HIS A 416 -28.58 -19.11 4.50
C HIS A 416 -29.11 -20.14 5.49
N GLY A 417 -30.20 -20.80 5.10
CA GLY A 417 -30.63 -22.03 5.75
C GLY A 417 -29.58 -23.12 5.58
N ASP A 418 -29.75 -24.17 6.38
CA ASP A 418 -29.13 -25.48 6.22
C ASP A 418 -29.77 -26.30 5.08
N GLY A 419 -30.65 -25.67 4.28
CA GLY A 419 -31.39 -26.33 3.22
C GLY A 419 -32.51 -27.25 3.70
N THR A 420 -32.90 -27.23 4.98
CA THR A 420 -34.00 -28.07 5.48
C THR A 420 -35.38 -27.54 5.11
N ILE A 421 -35.59 -26.21 5.12
CA ILE A 421 -36.91 -25.58 4.90
C ILE A 421 -36.85 -24.49 3.83
N PHE A 422 -35.90 -23.57 3.90
CA PHE A 422 -35.62 -22.58 2.84
C PHE A 422 -34.12 -22.57 2.51
N LEU A 423 -33.79 -22.10 1.30
CA LEU A 423 -32.41 -22.12 0.78
C LEU A 423 -31.70 -20.76 0.94
N ASN A 424 -32.41 -19.68 0.62
CA ASN A 424 -31.96 -18.30 0.65
C ASN A 424 -33.17 -17.38 0.86
N LEU A 425 -32.95 -16.07 0.99
CA LEU A 425 -34.06 -15.12 1.15
C LEU A 425 -35.03 -15.16 -0.04
N GLN A 426 -34.56 -15.37 -1.27
CA GLN A 426 -35.41 -15.39 -2.48
C GLN A 426 -36.43 -16.54 -2.46
N HIS A 427 -36.05 -17.72 -1.96
CA HIS A 427 -37.00 -18.84 -1.76
C HIS A 427 -38.12 -18.42 -0.78
N VAL A 428 -37.78 -17.74 0.32
CA VAL A 428 -38.77 -17.17 1.26
C VAL A 428 -39.66 -16.14 0.54
N LYS A 429 -39.10 -15.23 -0.28
CA LYS A 429 -39.89 -14.22 -1.02
C LYS A 429 -40.94 -14.86 -1.90
N LEU A 430 -40.55 -15.87 -2.68
CA LEU A 430 -41.44 -16.57 -3.60
C LEU A 430 -42.51 -17.36 -2.86
N TRP A 431 -42.15 -18.02 -1.75
CA TRP A 431 -43.11 -18.77 -0.94
C TRP A 431 -44.14 -17.83 -0.31
N MET A 432 -43.70 -16.69 0.24
CA MET A 432 -44.58 -15.67 0.79
C MET A 432 -45.45 -15.01 -0.30
N ALA A 433 -44.88 -14.63 -1.44
CA ALA A 433 -45.64 -14.03 -2.53
C ALA A 433 -46.75 -14.97 -3.05
N ASN A 434 -46.46 -16.26 -3.19
CA ASN A 434 -47.42 -17.26 -3.67
C ASN A 434 -48.46 -17.64 -2.60
N THR A 435 -48.04 -17.83 -1.34
CA THR A 435 -48.89 -18.33 -0.25
C THR A 435 -49.70 -17.21 0.43
N LEU A 436 -49.08 -16.05 0.65
CA LEU A 436 -49.69 -14.89 1.32
C LEU A 436 -50.16 -13.82 0.33
N LYS A 437 -49.99 -13.98 -0.99
CA LYS A 437 -50.32 -12.96 -2.00
C LYS A 437 -49.72 -11.57 -1.70
N LEU A 438 -48.59 -11.55 -0.98
CA LEU A 438 -47.86 -10.35 -0.61
C LEU A 438 -46.96 -9.95 -1.79
N SER A 439 -47.49 -9.11 -2.68
CA SER A 439 -46.71 -8.59 -3.80
C SER A 439 -45.61 -7.60 -3.36
N ASN A 440 -45.78 -6.88 -2.24
CA ASN A 440 -45.02 -5.66 -1.98
C ASN A 440 -44.01 -5.71 -0.82
N PHE A 441 -44.01 -6.69 0.09
CA PHE A 441 -43.19 -6.59 1.33
C PHE A 441 -41.70 -6.32 1.04
N PHE A 442 -41.12 -7.00 0.05
CA PHE A 442 -39.70 -6.84 -0.30
C PHE A 442 -39.40 -5.63 -1.19
N GLU A 443 -40.43 -4.92 -1.65
CA GLU A 443 -40.34 -3.65 -2.37
C GLU A 443 -40.44 -2.44 -1.43
N LEU A 444 -40.95 -2.66 -0.20
CA LEU A 444 -40.99 -1.65 0.87
C LEU A 444 -39.56 -1.20 1.24
N ASN A 445 -39.43 0.05 1.67
CA ASN A 445 -38.16 0.52 2.25
C ASN A 445 -37.93 -0.08 3.65
N LEU A 446 -36.73 0.06 4.22
CA LEU A 446 -36.37 -0.58 5.50
C LEU A 446 -37.33 -0.21 6.65
N VAL A 447 -37.75 1.06 6.75
CA VAL A 447 -38.68 1.55 7.78
C VAL A 447 -40.04 0.87 7.64
N GLU A 448 -40.51 0.73 6.40
CA GLU A 448 -41.78 0.08 6.06
C GLU A 448 -41.71 -1.45 6.26
N GLN A 449 -40.60 -2.11 5.93
CA GLN A 449 -40.36 -3.54 6.22
C GLN A 449 -40.36 -3.80 7.73
N VAL A 450 -39.63 -3.00 8.50
CA VAL A 450 -39.61 -3.05 9.97
C VAL A 450 -41.01 -2.89 10.54
N LYS A 451 -41.76 -1.87 10.07
CA LYS A 451 -43.13 -1.65 10.51
C LYS A 451 -44.04 -2.83 10.17
N TRP A 452 -43.97 -3.34 8.93
CA TRP A 452 -44.78 -4.46 8.49
C TRP A 452 -44.52 -5.72 9.32
N LEU A 453 -43.24 -6.04 9.58
CA LEU A 453 -42.85 -7.18 10.42
C LEU A 453 -43.40 -7.04 11.83
N LYS A 454 -43.22 -5.87 12.43
CA LYS A 454 -43.74 -5.53 13.76
C LYS A 454 -45.26 -5.76 13.83
N ASP A 455 -46.00 -5.13 12.92
CA ASP A 455 -47.47 -5.15 12.91
C ASP A 455 -48.01 -6.57 12.63
N ASN A 456 -47.35 -7.36 11.77
CA ASN A 456 -47.76 -8.73 11.44
C ASN A 456 -47.42 -9.76 12.53
N ILE A 457 -46.26 -9.65 13.18
CA ILE A 457 -45.91 -10.50 14.33
C ILE A 457 -46.82 -10.19 15.52
N GLU A 458 -47.07 -8.90 15.81
CA GLU A 458 -48.07 -8.49 16.80
C GLU A 458 -49.45 -9.12 16.51
N TYR A 459 -49.92 -9.06 15.26
CA TYR A 459 -51.25 -9.58 14.90
C TYR A 459 -51.33 -11.11 14.87
N ALA A 460 -50.25 -11.80 14.51
CA ALA A 460 -50.19 -13.26 14.47
C ALA A 460 -50.32 -13.90 15.86
N PHE A 461 -49.78 -13.24 16.88
CA PHE A 461 -49.59 -13.80 18.22
C PHE A 461 -50.38 -13.10 19.34
N LYS A 462 -51.06 -11.98 19.10
CA LYS A 462 -52.01 -11.41 20.07
C LYS A 462 -53.40 -12.10 20.03
N PRO A 463 -54.23 -11.97 21.09
CA PRO A 463 -55.60 -12.48 21.09
C PRO A 463 -56.45 -11.75 20.04
N VAL A 464 -56.67 -12.38 18.89
CA VAL A 464 -57.52 -11.87 17.80
C VAL A 464 -58.89 -12.54 17.87
N ASP A 465 -59.95 -11.74 17.73
CA ASP A 465 -61.30 -12.25 17.54
C ASP A 465 -61.44 -12.88 16.13
N LEU A 466 -61.22 -14.19 16.07
CA LEU A 466 -61.26 -14.99 14.84
C LEU A 466 -62.66 -15.05 14.19
N THR A 467 -63.70 -14.48 14.82
CA THR A 467 -65.04 -14.36 14.22
C THR A 467 -65.16 -13.15 13.27
N GLN A 468 -64.23 -12.20 13.33
CA GLN A 468 -64.23 -11.08 12.39
C GLN A 468 -63.70 -11.53 11.02
N PRO A 469 -64.40 -11.19 9.91
CA PRO A 469 -63.92 -11.51 8.58
C PRO A 469 -62.59 -10.80 8.31
N ILE A 470 -61.66 -11.55 7.74
CA ILE A 470 -60.34 -11.10 7.28
C ILE A 470 -60.51 -9.92 6.31
N LYS A 471 -60.13 -8.71 6.72
CA LYS A 471 -60.28 -7.45 5.95
C LYS A 471 -58.99 -6.88 5.36
N ASP A 472 -57.81 -7.22 5.88
CA ASP A 472 -56.52 -6.68 5.40
C ASP A 472 -55.38 -7.71 5.31
N GLN A 473 -54.22 -7.26 4.79
CA GLN A 473 -53.01 -8.09 4.63
C GLN A 473 -52.41 -8.58 5.96
N ASN A 474 -52.61 -7.87 7.07
CA ASN A 474 -51.98 -8.17 8.37
C ASN A 474 -52.58 -9.42 9.02
N HIS A 475 -53.77 -9.83 8.58
CA HIS A 475 -54.41 -11.07 9.04
C HIS A 475 -53.86 -12.33 8.37
N MET A 476 -53.16 -12.23 7.24
CA MET A 476 -52.89 -13.39 6.39
C MET A 476 -51.96 -14.41 7.08
N ILE A 477 -50.94 -13.93 7.79
CA ILE A 477 -50.09 -14.79 8.64
C ILE A 477 -50.92 -15.46 9.75
N SER A 478 -51.77 -14.70 10.44
CA SER A 478 -52.66 -15.25 11.48
C SER A 478 -53.65 -16.28 10.91
N SER A 479 -54.03 -16.18 9.64
CA SER A 479 -54.85 -17.18 8.94
C SER A 479 -54.06 -18.46 8.59
N LEU A 480 -52.81 -18.35 8.11
CA LEU A 480 -51.96 -19.53 7.88
C LEU A 480 -51.72 -20.30 9.17
N LEU A 481 -51.50 -19.58 10.28
CA LEU A 481 -51.32 -20.16 11.62
C LEU A 481 -52.60 -20.79 12.22
N MET A 482 -53.73 -20.82 11.52
CA MET A 482 -54.87 -21.69 11.89
C MET A 482 -54.61 -23.16 11.54
N GLU A 483 -53.76 -23.45 10.56
CA GLU A 483 -53.45 -24.83 10.16
C GLU A 483 -52.06 -25.24 10.67
N GLU A 484 -52.00 -26.25 11.54
CA GLU A 484 -50.75 -26.68 12.20
C GLU A 484 -49.62 -27.03 11.23
N LYS A 485 -49.95 -27.59 10.06
CA LYS A 485 -48.99 -27.92 8.98
C LYS A 485 -48.19 -26.69 8.48
N ASN A 486 -48.73 -25.47 8.63
CA ASN A 486 -48.09 -24.24 8.17
C ASN A 486 -47.20 -23.61 9.26
N HIS A 487 -47.28 -24.07 10.51
CA HIS A 487 -46.63 -23.42 11.66
C HIS A 487 -45.11 -23.30 11.47
N THR A 488 -44.44 -24.38 11.07
CA THR A 488 -42.99 -24.36 10.82
C THR A 488 -42.59 -23.45 9.66
N LEU A 489 -43.30 -23.52 8.53
CA LEU A 489 -43.01 -22.66 7.35
C LEU A 489 -43.18 -21.18 7.68
N VAL A 490 -44.25 -20.83 8.40
CA VAL A 490 -44.49 -19.45 8.86
C VAL A 490 -43.41 -19.01 9.86
N GLN A 491 -43.09 -19.85 10.85
CA GLN A 491 -42.03 -19.58 11.84
C GLN A 491 -40.69 -19.30 11.16
N GLU A 492 -40.24 -20.18 10.26
CA GLU A 492 -38.99 -20.03 9.52
C GLU A 492 -39.02 -18.78 8.64
N SER A 493 -40.09 -18.55 7.87
CA SER A 493 -40.20 -17.37 7.02
C SER A 493 -40.08 -16.06 7.82
N LEU A 494 -40.70 -16.00 9.02
CA LEU A 494 -40.59 -14.84 9.89
C LEU A 494 -39.23 -14.76 10.59
N SER A 495 -38.60 -15.87 10.96
CA SER A 495 -37.23 -15.87 11.50
C SER A 495 -36.25 -15.30 10.47
N TYR A 496 -36.34 -15.75 9.22
CA TYR A 496 -35.58 -15.21 8.09
C TYR A 496 -35.74 -13.69 7.94
N LEU A 497 -36.97 -13.18 8.04
CA LEU A 497 -37.22 -11.73 7.91
C LEU A 497 -36.69 -10.93 9.11
N VAL A 498 -36.92 -11.41 10.34
CA VAL A 498 -36.37 -10.79 11.56
C VAL A 498 -34.84 -10.84 11.55
N ASN A 499 -34.25 -11.93 11.06
CA ASN A 499 -32.80 -12.05 10.93
C ASN A 499 -32.25 -11.19 9.78
N THR A 500 -32.99 -10.98 8.69
CA THR A 500 -32.63 -10.01 7.63
C THR A 500 -32.59 -8.58 8.18
N VAL A 501 -33.58 -8.19 9.00
CA VAL A 501 -33.58 -6.89 9.71
C VAL A 501 -32.42 -6.82 10.73
N THR A 502 -32.13 -7.92 11.41
CA THR A 502 -31.00 -8.04 12.36
C THR A 502 -29.65 -7.87 11.65
N GLN A 503 -29.41 -8.59 10.56
CA GLN A 503 -28.21 -8.44 9.74
C GLN A 503 -28.10 -7.02 9.17
N THR A 504 -29.22 -6.41 8.78
CA THR A 504 -29.27 -5.02 8.32
C THR A 504 -28.85 -4.05 9.43
N TYR A 505 -29.33 -4.26 10.66
CA TYR A 505 -28.95 -3.51 11.87
C TYR A 505 -27.47 -3.68 12.23
N LEU A 506 -26.93 -4.89 12.07
CA LEU A 506 -25.53 -5.19 12.40
C LEU A 506 -24.55 -4.63 11.36
N ARG A 507 -24.89 -4.69 10.06
CA ARG A 507 -23.91 -4.59 8.96
C ARG A 507 -23.99 -3.31 8.11
N ASN A 508 -25.10 -2.57 8.14
CA ASN A 508 -25.19 -1.31 7.39
C ASN A 508 -24.86 -0.12 8.30
N HIS A 509 -24.22 0.90 7.72
CA HIS A 509 -24.07 2.21 8.35
C HIS A 509 -25.42 2.97 8.33
N LEU A 510 -26.43 2.40 8.99
CA LEU A 510 -27.76 2.98 9.16
C LEU A 510 -27.67 4.30 9.91
N SER A 511 -28.59 5.23 9.59
CA SER A 511 -28.83 6.39 10.43
C SER A 511 -29.25 5.97 11.85
N ILE A 512 -29.08 6.87 12.81
CA ILE A 512 -29.46 6.61 14.21
C ILE A 512 -30.95 6.22 14.32
N GLU A 513 -31.82 6.85 13.52
CA GLU A 513 -33.25 6.58 13.50
C GLU A 513 -33.57 5.18 12.95
N GLU A 514 -33.05 4.82 11.76
CA GLU A 514 -33.22 3.47 11.19
C GLU A 514 -32.67 2.38 12.13
N ARG A 515 -31.53 2.64 12.77
CA ARG A 515 -30.92 1.72 13.75
C ARG A 515 -31.84 1.51 14.96
N MET A 516 -32.42 2.58 15.51
CA MET A 516 -33.41 2.48 16.59
C MET A 516 -34.65 1.71 16.15
N GLN A 517 -35.14 1.93 14.93
CA GLN A 517 -36.32 1.24 14.40
C GLN A 517 -36.08 -0.27 14.23
N CYS A 518 -34.96 -0.68 13.62
CA CYS A 518 -34.59 -2.09 13.52
C CYS A 518 -34.45 -2.75 14.90
N ARG A 519 -33.80 -2.07 15.87
CA ARG A 519 -33.73 -2.56 17.26
C ARG A 519 -35.11 -2.72 17.89
N ASN A 520 -35.99 -1.74 17.71
CA ASN A 520 -37.35 -1.77 18.24
C ASN A 520 -38.21 -2.87 17.58
N CYS A 521 -37.92 -3.24 16.33
CA CYS A 521 -38.52 -4.40 15.66
C CYS A 521 -38.17 -5.71 16.37
N VAL A 522 -36.88 -5.92 16.65
CA VAL A 522 -36.38 -7.10 17.38
C VAL A 522 -36.97 -7.12 18.80
N ALA A 523 -36.90 -6.00 19.52
CA ALA A 523 -37.46 -5.86 20.85
C ALA A 523 -38.94 -6.28 20.93
N ASN A 524 -39.76 -5.71 20.04
CA ASN A 524 -41.20 -5.98 20.01
C ASN A 524 -41.51 -7.43 19.61
N THR A 525 -40.72 -8.02 18.70
CA THR A 525 -40.85 -9.44 18.36
C THR A 525 -40.70 -10.32 19.61
N PHE A 526 -39.67 -10.07 20.44
CA PHE A 526 -39.49 -10.80 21.70
C PHE A 526 -40.58 -10.50 22.73
N ASP A 527 -40.99 -9.24 22.88
CA ASP A 527 -42.03 -8.85 23.83
C ASP A 527 -43.38 -9.49 23.49
N THR A 528 -43.79 -9.43 22.21
CA THR A 528 -45.00 -10.06 21.67
C THR A 528 -44.99 -11.58 21.84
N LEU A 529 -43.89 -12.26 21.47
CA LEU A 529 -43.82 -13.71 21.59
C LEU A 529 -43.79 -14.17 23.05
N ARG A 530 -43.18 -13.39 23.95
CA ARG A 530 -43.20 -13.64 25.39
C ARG A 530 -44.60 -13.47 25.99
N GLU A 531 -45.34 -12.43 25.59
CA GLU A 531 -46.76 -12.25 25.97
C GLU A 531 -47.60 -13.45 25.49
N ALA A 532 -47.45 -13.85 24.23
CA ALA A 532 -48.21 -14.97 23.64
C ALA A 532 -47.86 -16.33 24.26
N ALA A 533 -46.59 -16.58 24.58
CA ALA A 533 -46.10 -17.80 25.22
C ALA A 533 -46.50 -17.91 26.70
N THR A 534 -46.83 -16.80 27.36
CA THR A 534 -47.27 -16.76 28.78
C THR A 534 -48.77 -16.55 28.96
N ALA A 535 -49.52 -16.36 27.87
CA ALA A 535 -50.96 -16.18 27.90
C ALA A 535 -51.70 -17.42 28.45
N THR A 536 -52.49 -17.22 29.51
CA THR A 536 -53.28 -18.28 30.17
C THR A 536 -54.72 -18.38 29.67
N SER A 537 -55.16 -17.44 28.83
CA SER A 537 -56.48 -17.46 28.18
C SER A 537 -56.46 -16.58 26.91
N GLY A 538 -57.35 -16.86 25.95
CA GLY A 538 -57.53 -16.05 24.74
C GLY A 538 -56.61 -16.38 23.55
N ILE A 539 -55.66 -17.31 23.71
CA ILE A 539 -54.79 -17.81 22.63
C ILE A 539 -54.90 -19.34 22.59
N ASP A 540 -54.86 -19.91 21.38
CA ASP A 540 -54.83 -21.35 21.13
C ASP A 540 -53.54 -21.98 21.72
N PRO A 541 -53.60 -23.07 22.50
CA PRO A 541 -52.42 -23.74 23.05
C PRO A 541 -51.33 -24.09 22.03
N ASN A 542 -51.70 -24.42 20.78
CA ASN A 542 -50.71 -24.68 19.73
C ASN A 542 -49.97 -23.39 19.34
N ARG A 543 -50.64 -22.23 19.31
CA ARG A 543 -50.00 -20.91 19.12
C ARG A 543 -49.16 -20.48 20.32
N THR A 544 -49.57 -20.77 21.55
CA THR A 544 -48.75 -20.52 22.75
C THR A 544 -47.44 -21.32 22.70
N LYS A 545 -47.52 -22.60 22.31
CA LYS A 545 -46.33 -23.44 22.08
C LYS A 545 -45.47 -22.89 20.93
N LEU A 546 -46.09 -22.53 19.81
CA LEU A 546 -45.39 -21.95 18.65
C LEU A 546 -44.67 -20.65 19.01
N ALA A 547 -45.30 -19.75 19.78
CA ALA A 547 -44.69 -18.51 20.22
C ALA A 547 -43.42 -18.78 21.06
N SER A 548 -43.47 -19.77 21.95
CA SER A 548 -42.29 -20.20 22.71
C SER A 548 -41.19 -20.78 21.81
N THR A 549 -41.52 -21.65 20.86
CA THR A 549 -40.53 -22.24 19.95
C THR A 549 -39.92 -21.18 19.02
N PHE A 550 -40.73 -20.28 18.48
CA PHE A 550 -40.30 -19.20 17.61
C PHE A 550 -39.40 -18.19 18.34
N MET A 551 -39.71 -17.86 19.60
CA MET A 551 -38.86 -17.00 20.43
C MET A 551 -37.47 -17.62 20.68
N GLU A 552 -37.40 -18.94 20.90
CA GLU A 552 -36.10 -19.62 21.07
C GLU A 552 -35.30 -19.71 19.76
N GLU A 553 -35.96 -19.92 18.61
CA GLU A 553 -35.27 -19.91 17.31
C GLU A 553 -34.76 -18.51 16.93
N ILE A 554 -35.56 -17.45 17.07
CA ILE A 554 -35.06 -16.07 16.87
C ILE A 554 -33.91 -15.76 17.82
N ARG A 555 -33.98 -16.18 19.10
CA ARG A 555 -32.87 -16.03 20.07
C ARG A 555 -31.61 -16.73 19.57
N LYS A 556 -31.74 -17.98 19.13
CA LYS A 556 -30.66 -18.81 18.61
C LYS A 556 -30.03 -18.20 17.36
N ASP A 557 -30.82 -17.67 16.44
CA ASP A 557 -30.41 -17.04 15.17
C ASP A 557 -29.77 -15.67 15.38
N LEU A 558 -30.38 -14.81 16.20
CA LEU A 558 -29.82 -13.52 16.65
C LEU A 558 -28.44 -13.74 17.29
N THR A 559 -28.33 -14.77 18.14
CA THR A 559 -27.06 -15.15 18.79
C THR A 559 -26.05 -15.73 17.80
N SER A 560 -26.47 -16.56 16.84
CA SER A 560 -25.58 -17.04 15.77
C SER A 560 -25.03 -15.87 14.94
N THR A 561 -25.89 -14.91 14.61
CA THR A 561 -25.59 -13.82 13.69
C THR A 561 -24.64 -12.79 14.31
N ILE A 562 -24.82 -12.44 15.59
CA ILE A 562 -23.84 -11.58 16.29
C ILE A 562 -22.49 -12.28 16.44
N LEU A 563 -22.45 -13.59 16.72
CA LEU A 563 -21.21 -14.34 16.81
C LEU A 563 -20.47 -14.42 15.47
N GLN A 564 -21.19 -14.66 14.37
CA GLN A 564 -20.63 -14.62 13.02
C GLN A 564 -20.05 -13.25 12.70
N HIS A 565 -20.80 -12.18 12.96
CA HIS A 565 -20.35 -10.81 12.72
C HIS A 565 -19.11 -10.44 13.57
N GLN A 566 -19.11 -10.78 14.86
CA GLN A 566 -17.96 -10.64 15.75
C GLN A 566 -16.74 -11.40 15.21
N GLN A 567 -16.91 -12.66 14.83
CA GLN A 567 -15.82 -13.50 14.32
C GLN A 567 -15.27 -12.97 12.99
N ALA A 568 -16.13 -12.43 12.11
CA ALA A 568 -15.73 -11.79 10.86
C ALA A 568 -14.86 -10.55 11.11
N LEU A 569 -15.33 -9.60 11.93
CA LEU A 569 -14.60 -8.37 12.25
C LEU A 569 -13.27 -8.65 12.96
N LEU A 570 -13.24 -9.58 13.92
CA LEU A 570 -11.98 -9.99 14.57
C LEU A 570 -11.03 -10.68 13.58
N SER A 571 -11.54 -11.53 12.68
CA SER A 571 -10.72 -12.16 11.63
C SER A 571 -10.14 -11.13 10.66
N MET A 572 -10.90 -10.09 10.32
CA MET A 572 -10.42 -8.94 9.55
C MET A 572 -9.33 -8.17 10.31
N ALA A 573 -9.48 -7.97 11.63
CA ALA A 573 -8.50 -7.26 12.46
C ALA A 573 -7.17 -8.01 12.55
N TYR A 574 -7.21 -9.33 12.77
CA TYR A 574 -6.02 -10.18 12.73
C TYR A 574 -5.35 -10.19 11.35
N LYS A 575 -6.14 -10.19 10.26
CA LYS A 575 -5.60 -10.11 8.90
C LYS A 575 -4.94 -8.75 8.63
N LEU A 576 -5.61 -7.63 8.89
CA LEU A 576 -5.03 -6.29 8.67
C LEU A 576 -3.78 -6.07 9.53
N SER A 577 -3.76 -6.57 10.77
CA SER A 577 -2.58 -6.53 11.65
C SER A 577 -1.39 -7.33 11.09
N ARG A 578 -1.64 -8.44 10.39
CA ARG A 578 -0.59 -9.18 9.65
C ARG A 578 -0.16 -8.45 8.38
N ASP A 579 -1.10 -7.93 7.61
CA ASP A 579 -0.82 -7.19 6.37
C ASP A 579 0.02 -5.93 6.66
N ALA A 580 -0.20 -5.28 7.82
CA ALA A 580 0.60 -4.17 8.31
C ALA A 580 2.08 -4.52 8.47
N GLU A 581 2.39 -5.73 8.96
CA GLU A 581 3.76 -6.17 9.20
C GLU A 581 4.52 -6.36 7.88
N ASP A 582 3.88 -6.92 6.86
CA ASP A 582 4.48 -7.03 5.52
C ASP A 582 4.59 -5.67 4.81
N LEU A 583 3.62 -4.78 5.02
CA LEU A 583 3.69 -3.39 4.53
C LEU A 583 4.85 -2.62 5.20
N ARG A 584 5.03 -2.75 6.52
CA ARG A 584 6.12 -2.09 7.27
C ARG A 584 7.51 -2.48 6.79
N LYS A 585 7.71 -3.75 6.39
CA LYS A 585 8.96 -4.24 5.77
C LYS A 585 9.18 -3.62 4.39
N THR A 586 8.13 -3.56 3.57
CA THR A 586 8.18 -2.97 2.22
C THR A 586 8.45 -1.46 2.25
N LEU A 587 7.91 -0.76 3.26
CA LEU A 587 8.20 0.65 3.54
C LEU A 587 9.62 0.90 4.10
N ALA A 588 10.33 -0.13 4.56
CA ALA A 588 11.70 0.00 5.03
C ALA A 588 12.77 -0.21 3.93
N SER A 589 12.37 -0.70 2.76
CA SER A 589 13.30 -1.11 1.68
C SER A 589 13.36 -0.18 0.47
N THR A 590 12.57 0.91 0.43
CA THR A 590 12.27 1.60 -0.84
C THR A 590 12.08 3.11 -0.68
N ASP A 591 12.99 3.92 -1.27
CA ASP A 591 12.97 5.40 -1.17
C ASP A 591 11.93 6.10 -2.07
N LYS A 592 11.22 5.35 -2.95
CA LYS A 592 10.13 5.88 -3.78
C LYS A 592 9.04 4.84 -3.95
N PHE A 593 7.79 5.24 -3.74
CA PHE A 593 6.60 4.48 -4.11
C PHE A 593 5.94 5.12 -5.33
N ASP A 594 5.57 4.29 -6.31
CA ASP A 594 4.70 4.65 -7.42
C ASP A 594 3.28 4.18 -7.08
N THR A 595 2.25 4.94 -7.44
CA THR A 595 0.92 4.87 -6.82
C THR A 595 0.00 3.82 -7.46
N THR A 596 0.23 2.53 -7.21
CA THR A 596 -0.78 1.46 -7.44
C THR A 596 -0.69 0.32 -6.42
N ASP A 597 -1.87 -0.15 -6.04
CA ASP A 597 -2.29 -0.63 -4.73
C ASP A 597 -1.54 -1.79 -4.03
N GLY A 598 -1.81 -1.93 -2.72
CA GLY A 598 -0.76 -2.23 -1.74
C GLY A 598 -0.20 -0.93 -1.14
N THR A 599 -0.89 0.19 -1.37
CA THR A 599 -0.53 1.49 -0.80
C THR A 599 -0.84 1.53 0.69
N PRO A 600 -0.02 2.24 1.48
CA PRO A 600 -0.37 2.61 2.85
C PRO A 600 -1.74 3.26 3.01
N ILE A 601 -2.20 4.07 2.05
CA ILE A 601 -3.51 4.75 2.13
C ILE A 601 -4.68 3.74 2.12
N SER A 602 -4.70 2.77 1.20
CA SER A 602 -5.77 1.74 1.20
C SER A 602 -5.80 0.96 2.50
N TRP A 603 -4.63 0.61 3.06
CA TRP A 603 -4.56 -0.08 4.36
C TRP A 603 -5.07 0.81 5.51
N LEU A 604 -4.79 2.13 5.48
CA LEU A 604 -5.30 3.09 6.45
C LEU A 604 -6.82 3.29 6.35
N MET A 605 -7.39 3.28 5.14
CA MET A 605 -8.85 3.34 4.93
C MET A 605 -9.55 2.08 5.46
N ASP A 606 -9.06 0.89 5.09
CA ASP A 606 -9.56 -0.39 5.59
C ASP A 606 -9.49 -0.43 7.14
N THR A 607 -8.43 0.14 7.72
CA THR A 607 -8.23 0.22 9.17
C THR A 607 -9.17 1.22 9.85
N GLN A 608 -9.38 2.40 9.27
CA GLN A 608 -10.34 3.37 9.79
C GLN A 608 -11.73 2.73 9.91
N LYS A 609 -12.21 2.17 8.80
CA LYS A 609 -13.53 1.55 8.77
C LYS A 609 -13.64 0.39 9.75
N LEU A 610 -12.64 -0.48 9.84
CA LEU A 610 -12.70 -1.58 10.78
C LEU A 610 -12.66 -1.13 12.25
N VAL A 611 -11.97 -0.03 12.59
CA VAL A 611 -12.02 0.53 13.95
C VAL A 611 -13.43 1.02 14.28
N GLU A 612 -14.09 1.73 13.35
CA GLU A 612 -15.48 2.17 13.47
C GLU A 612 -16.46 0.99 13.59
N ASP A 613 -16.29 -0.06 12.77
CA ASP A 613 -17.11 -1.28 12.82
C ASP A 613 -16.91 -2.07 14.13
N LEU A 614 -15.69 -2.05 14.72
CA LEU A 614 -15.40 -2.67 16.01
C LEU A 614 -15.99 -1.89 17.20
N ASP A 615 -16.03 -0.55 17.16
CA ASP A 615 -16.77 0.26 18.14
C ASP A 615 -18.27 -0.05 18.04
N MET A 616 -18.78 -0.11 16.81
CA MET A 616 -20.18 -0.42 16.51
C MET A 616 -20.60 -1.80 17.06
N LEU A 617 -19.74 -2.81 16.93
CA LEU A 617 -19.97 -4.15 17.47
C LEU A 617 -20.19 -4.14 18.99
N ILE A 618 -19.43 -3.33 19.74
CA ILE A 618 -19.60 -3.18 21.20
C ILE A 618 -20.97 -2.56 21.51
N GLU A 619 -21.37 -1.49 20.79
CA GLU A 619 -22.70 -0.89 20.96
C GLU A 619 -23.81 -1.91 20.66
N GLN A 620 -23.68 -2.67 19.58
CA GLN A 620 -24.66 -3.66 19.14
C GLN A 620 -24.83 -4.82 20.13
N ILE A 621 -23.73 -5.36 20.68
CA ILE A 621 -23.76 -6.42 21.70
C ILE A 621 -24.53 -5.94 22.94
N ASN A 622 -24.23 -4.73 23.45
CA ASN A 622 -24.96 -4.19 24.60
C ASN A 622 -26.44 -3.89 24.28
N ALA A 623 -26.72 -3.37 23.08
CA ALA A 623 -28.06 -2.94 22.69
C ALA A 623 -29.06 -4.10 22.49
N LEU A 624 -28.56 -5.28 22.13
CA LEU A 624 -29.32 -6.51 21.87
C LEU A 624 -29.22 -7.56 22.99
N GLU A 625 -28.37 -7.31 24.00
CA GLU A 625 -28.13 -8.18 25.17
C GLU A 625 -29.37 -8.85 25.80
N PRO A 626 -30.53 -8.18 25.98
CA PRO A 626 -31.71 -8.78 26.61
C PRO A 626 -32.32 -9.96 25.83
N TRP A 627 -31.91 -10.16 24.57
CA TRP A 627 -32.52 -11.11 23.64
C TRP A 627 -31.57 -12.22 23.17
N TYR A 628 -30.34 -12.26 23.67
CA TYR A 628 -29.37 -13.30 23.33
C TYR A 628 -29.55 -14.59 24.16
N ASP A 629 -29.11 -15.71 23.59
CA ASP A 629 -28.74 -16.90 24.36
C ASP A 629 -27.38 -16.64 25.02
N GLN A 630 -27.44 -16.08 26.23
CA GLN A 630 -26.25 -15.77 27.03
C GLN A 630 -25.38 -17.01 27.30
N LYS A 631 -25.98 -18.21 27.40
CA LYS A 631 -25.23 -19.44 27.59
C LYS A 631 -24.43 -19.78 26.34
N LYS A 632 -25.05 -19.75 25.16
CA LYS A 632 -24.37 -19.99 23.87
C LYS A 632 -23.27 -18.97 23.60
N LEU A 633 -23.44 -17.71 24.02
CA LEU A 633 -22.37 -16.70 23.98
C LEU A 633 -21.20 -17.07 24.90
N VAL A 634 -21.46 -17.40 26.18
CA VAL A 634 -20.41 -17.86 27.11
C VAL A 634 -19.71 -19.11 26.57
N ASP A 635 -20.46 -20.13 26.17
CA ASP A 635 -19.93 -21.40 25.62
C ASP A 635 -19.04 -21.16 24.38
N HIS A 636 -19.31 -20.14 23.57
CA HIS A 636 -18.50 -19.78 22.41
C HIS A 636 -17.25 -18.97 22.83
N TRP A 637 -17.43 -17.88 23.58
CA TRP A 637 -16.33 -17.06 24.07
C TRP A 637 -15.32 -17.85 24.92
N SER A 638 -15.78 -18.81 25.73
CA SER A 638 -14.91 -19.69 26.52
C SER A 638 -14.17 -20.78 25.72
N ARG A 639 -14.61 -21.08 24.48
CA ARG A 639 -13.90 -22.03 23.59
C ARG A 639 -12.81 -21.36 22.77
N ASP A 640 -13.10 -20.19 22.23
CA ASP A 640 -12.21 -19.51 21.28
C ASP A 640 -11.16 -18.62 21.96
N LEU A 641 -11.29 -18.36 23.27
CA LEU A 641 -10.42 -17.48 24.05
C LEU A 641 -9.82 -18.22 25.28
N PRO A 642 -8.59 -18.76 25.17
CA PRO A 642 -7.99 -19.58 26.22
C PRO A 642 -7.36 -18.73 27.34
N ILE A 643 -8.13 -17.92 28.07
CA ILE A 643 -7.65 -17.21 29.27
C ILE A 643 -8.68 -17.21 30.41
N LEU A 644 -8.47 -18.10 31.38
CA LEU A 644 -8.12 -17.75 32.77
C LEU A 644 -7.77 -19.06 33.50
N GLY A 645 -6.81 -19.01 34.43
CA GLY A 645 -6.37 -20.19 35.21
C GLY A 645 -7.36 -20.64 36.31
N GLY A 646 -8.67 -20.53 36.05
CA GLY A 646 -9.74 -20.96 36.94
C GLY A 646 -10.51 -22.14 36.34
N ASN A 647 -11.20 -22.92 37.18
CA ASN A 647 -12.01 -24.04 36.72
C ASN A 647 -13.10 -23.56 35.75
N ALA A 648 -13.29 -24.29 34.64
CA ALA A 648 -14.14 -23.89 33.52
C ALA A 648 -15.66 -23.92 33.80
N GLU A 649 -16.10 -24.13 35.05
CA GLU A 649 -17.49 -24.44 35.38
C GLU A 649 -18.32 -23.23 35.86
N GLU A 650 -17.76 -22.01 35.96
CA GLU A 650 -18.48 -20.88 36.58
C GLU A 650 -18.14 -19.46 36.04
N ILE A 651 -17.82 -19.32 34.74
CA ILE A 651 -17.67 -17.99 34.12
C ILE A 651 -19.06 -17.42 33.78
N CYS A 652 -19.48 -16.35 34.47
CA CYS A 652 -20.74 -15.67 34.18
C CYS A 652 -20.67 -14.77 32.94
N PHE A 653 -21.84 -14.51 32.33
CA PHE A 653 -21.99 -13.75 31.09
C PHE A 653 -21.25 -12.41 31.10
N ASP A 654 -21.41 -11.60 32.15
CA ASP A 654 -20.77 -10.28 32.22
C ASP A 654 -19.23 -10.34 32.18
N LYS A 655 -18.60 -11.34 32.82
CA LYS A 655 -17.14 -11.51 32.76
C LYS A 655 -16.66 -11.88 31.36
N SER A 656 -17.39 -12.75 30.67
CA SER A 656 -17.07 -13.10 29.27
C SER A 656 -17.30 -11.92 28.32
N LYS A 657 -18.35 -11.11 28.57
CA LYS A 657 -18.66 -9.86 27.85
C LYS A 657 -17.55 -8.81 28.04
N GLU A 658 -17.10 -8.59 29.28
CA GLU A 658 -15.94 -7.74 29.58
C GLU A 658 -14.67 -8.24 28.87
N HIS A 659 -14.44 -9.57 28.84
CA HIS A 659 -13.27 -10.13 28.18
C HIS A 659 -13.28 -9.95 26.66
N ILE A 660 -14.41 -10.18 25.97
CA ILE A 660 -14.51 -9.95 24.53
C ILE A 660 -14.40 -8.46 24.17
N PHE A 661 -14.98 -7.56 24.97
CA PHE A 661 -14.81 -6.10 24.79
C PHE A 661 -13.35 -5.68 24.99
N HIS A 662 -12.63 -6.29 25.94
CA HIS A 662 -11.20 -6.07 26.11
C HIS A 662 -10.41 -6.53 24.88
N ILE A 663 -10.75 -7.66 24.27
CA ILE A 663 -10.09 -8.16 23.05
C ILE A 663 -10.38 -7.27 21.84
N ILE A 664 -11.62 -6.82 21.67
CA ILE A 664 -11.99 -5.85 20.62
C ILE A 664 -11.16 -4.56 20.79
N SER A 665 -11.11 -4.02 22.02
CA SER A 665 -10.30 -2.84 22.35
C SER A 665 -8.81 -3.06 22.07
N GLN A 666 -8.26 -4.23 22.41
CA GLN A 666 -6.87 -4.59 22.08
C GLN A 666 -6.63 -4.62 20.56
N GLN A 667 -7.55 -5.19 19.77
CA GLN A 667 -7.42 -5.21 18.31
C GLN A 667 -7.46 -3.79 17.73
N GLN A 668 -8.37 -2.93 18.19
CA GLN A 668 -8.40 -1.52 17.79
C GLN A 668 -7.09 -0.80 18.14
N VAL A 669 -6.54 -0.99 19.34
CA VAL A 669 -5.24 -0.41 19.73
C VAL A 669 -4.09 -0.90 18.83
N ILE A 670 -4.04 -2.20 18.50
CA ILE A 670 -3.03 -2.76 17.58
C ILE A 670 -3.17 -2.14 16.19
N LEU A 671 -4.39 -2.05 15.65
CA LEU A 671 -4.68 -1.45 14.36
C LEU A 671 -4.30 0.03 14.31
N LEU A 672 -4.68 0.82 15.32
CA LEU A 672 -4.36 2.25 15.42
C LEU A 672 -2.86 2.51 15.60
N THR A 673 -2.16 1.63 16.34
CA THR A 673 -0.70 1.68 16.47
C THR A 673 -0.04 1.37 15.12
N ASN A 674 -0.46 0.31 14.43
CA ASN A 674 0.03 0.00 13.10
C ASN A 674 -0.23 1.14 12.10
N ALA A 675 -1.40 1.79 12.17
CA ALA A 675 -1.74 2.96 11.37
C ALA A 675 -0.81 4.16 11.65
N SER A 676 -0.52 4.44 12.91
CA SER A 676 0.48 5.43 13.33
C SER A 676 1.86 5.13 12.73
N THR A 677 2.36 3.89 12.91
CA THR A 677 3.68 3.48 12.42
C THR A 677 3.76 3.48 10.89
N ILE A 678 2.64 3.25 10.18
CA ILE A 678 2.57 3.31 8.72
C ILE A 678 2.54 4.78 8.25
N LEU A 679 1.68 5.62 8.83
CA LEU A 679 1.59 7.04 8.51
C LEU A 679 2.90 7.79 8.80
N SER A 680 3.62 7.45 9.88
CA SER A 680 4.91 8.08 10.21
C SER A 680 5.99 7.87 9.15
N LYS A 681 5.84 6.85 8.28
CA LYS A 681 6.70 6.59 7.11
C LYS A 681 6.23 7.30 5.82
N MET A 682 5.23 8.17 5.88
CA MET A 682 4.64 8.84 4.71
C MET A 682 4.75 10.38 4.80
N PRO A 683 5.83 10.99 4.31
CA PRO A 683 6.05 12.43 4.47
C PRO A 683 4.94 13.31 3.90
N GLU A 684 4.40 12.94 2.73
CA GLU A 684 3.32 13.70 2.07
C GLU A 684 1.99 13.60 2.83
N ALA A 685 1.63 12.40 3.29
CA ALA A 685 0.41 12.17 4.06
C ALA A 685 0.49 12.69 5.51
N LEU A 686 1.68 12.96 6.04
CA LEU A 686 1.87 13.72 7.28
C LEU A 686 1.73 15.24 7.07
N ALA A 687 2.17 15.74 5.90
CA ALA A 687 2.10 17.16 5.57
C ALA A 687 0.67 17.59 5.19
N ASN A 688 -0.05 16.75 4.45
CA ASN A 688 -1.41 16.96 4.00
C ASN A 688 -2.26 15.74 4.32
N GLN A 689 -3.44 15.94 4.93
CA GLN A 689 -4.40 14.86 5.15
C GLN A 689 -4.83 14.25 3.79
N PRO A 690 -4.75 12.92 3.61
CA PRO A 690 -5.34 12.25 2.45
C PRO A 690 -6.86 12.45 2.41
N GLU A 691 -7.40 12.80 1.24
CA GLU A 691 -8.83 13.10 1.04
C GLU A 691 -9.75 11.93 1.45
N GLN A 692 -9.25 10.70 1.36
CA GLN A 692 -9.99 9.47 1.67
C GLN A 692 -10.04 9.11 3.17
N LEU A 693 -9.30 9.82 4.05
CA LEU A 693 -9.30 9.55 5.50
C LEU A 693 -10.15 10.57 6.25
N ASP A 694 -10.95 10.11 7.21
CA ASP A 694 -11.72 11.01 8.09
C ASP A 694 -10.78 11.88 8.96
N SER A 695 -11.22 13.12 9.17
CA SER A 695 -10.56 14.13 9.98
C SER A 695 -10.26 13.70 11.43
N LYS A 696 -11.16 12.98 12.10
CA LYS A 696 -10.97 12.52 13.48
C LYS A 696 -10.00 11.36 13.53
N PHE A 697 -10.19 10.36 12.66
CA PHE A 697 -9.29 9.22 12.54
C PHE A 697 -7.87 9.67 12.21
N TYR A 698 -7.71 10.48 11.15
CA TYR A 698 -6.43 11.06 10.77
C TYR A 698 -5.80 11.87 11.92
N SER A 699 -6.56 12.77 12.58
CA SER A 699 -6.03 13.52 13.72
C SER A 699 -5.56 12.64 14.87
N TYR A 700 -6.15 11.46 15.07
CA TYR A 700 -5.77 10.53 16.13
C TYR A 700 -4.45 9.83 15.78
N ILE A 701 -4.38 9.18 14.62
CA ILE A 701 -3.16 8.47 14.19
C ILE A 701 -1.99 9.42 13.92
N HIS A 702 -2.25 10.65 13.46
CA HIS A 702 -1.22 11.69 13.28
C HIS A 702 -0.62 12.16 14.62
N LYS A 703 -1.40 12.21 15.71
CA LYS A 703 -0.87 12.51 17.06
C LYS A 703 0.05 11.40 17.54
N LEU A 704 -0.37 10.13 17.41
CA LEU A 704 0.46 8.97 17.74
C LEU A 704 1.76 8.95 16.92
N ALA A 705 1.70 9.20 15.61
CA ALA A 705 2.85 9.20 14.72
C ALA A 705 3.89 10.27 15.10
N ASN A 706 3.43 11.43 15.59
CA ASN A 706 4.32 12.46 16.09
C ASN A 706 4.96 12.10 17.44
N VAL A 707 4.26 11.36 18.32
CA VAL A 707 4.84 10.84 19.57
C VAL A 707 5.93 9.81 19.25
N GLU A 708 5.65 8.81 18.40
CA GLU A 708 6.65 7.81 17.96
C GLU A 708 7.91 8.47 17.37
N ARG A 709 7.73 9.50 16.52
CA ARG A 709 8.86 10.24 15.92
C ARG A 709 9.67 11.03 16.97
N LEU A 710 9.02 11.61 17.98
CA LEU A 710 9.70 12.29 19.08
C LEU A 710 10.52 11.29 19.92
N GLU A 711 9.96 10.12 20.25
CA GLU A 711 10.67 9.07 20.99
C GLU A 711 11.90 8.55 20.24
N GLN A 712 11.79 8.27 18.94
CA GLN A 712 12.93 7.90 18.09
C GLN A 712 14.01 9.00 18.04
N THR A 713 13.59 10.27 18.00
CA THR A 713 14.50 11.42 18.03
C THR A 713 15.24 11.51 19.37
N VAL A 714 14.55 11.29 20.49
CA VAL A 714 15.15 11.23 21.83
C VAL A 714 16.15 10.09 21.92
N GLN A 715 15.80 8.86 21.53
CA GLN A 715 16.72 7.71 21.54
C GLN A 715 17.97 7.96 20.69
N THR A 716 17.80 8.47 19.46
CA THR A 716 18.91 8.78 18.55
C THR A 716 19.82 9.89 19.12
N THR A 717 19.22 10.89 19.77
CA THR A 717 19.98 11.98 20.43
C THR A 717 20.74 11.46 21.65
N GLN A 718 20.15 10.53 22.41
CA GLN A 718 20.79 9.89 23.56
C GLN A 718 21.98 9.02 23.14
N MET A 719 21.87 8.23 22.07
CA MET A 719 23.00 7.50 21.48
C MET A 719 24.13 8.42 21.01
N LYS A 720 23.79 9.53 20.34
CA LYS A 720 24.79 10.55 19.92
C LYS A 720 25.47 11.21 21.12
N LEU A 721 24.73 11.48 22.19
CA LEU A 721 25.27 12.04 23.44
C LEU A 721 26.25 11.06 24.10
N GLU A 722 25.94 9.77 24.11
CA GLU A 722 26.84 8.73 24.62
C GLU A 722 28.11 8.61 23.78
N GLN A 723 28.01 8.61 22.45
CA GLN A 723 29.17 8.63 21.55
C GLN A 723 30.05 9.88 21.77
N ILE A 724 29.44 11.07 21.82
CA ILE A 724 30.17 12.33 22.10
C ILE A 724 30.84 12.27 23.47
N THR A 725 30.23 11.63 24.47
CA THR A 725 30.83 11.46 25.80
C THR A 725 32.06 10.55 25.75
N LEU A 726 32.02 9.46 24.98
CA LEU A 726 33.17 8.57 24.74
C LEU A 726 34.30 9.28 23.98
N GLU A 727 33.98 10.08 22.96
CA GLU A 727 34.95 10.90 22.21
C GLU A 727 35.56 12.01 23.07
N LEU A 728 34.78 12.61 23.98
CA LEU A 728 35.26 13.61 24.91
C LEU A 728 36.25 13.00 25.93
N ASP A 729 35.98 11.79 26.42
CA ASP A 729 36.87 11.09 27.35
C ASP A 729 38.12 10.51 26.66
N SER A 730 38.05 10.09 25.39
CA SER A 730 39.24 9.73 24.61
C SER A 730 40.11 10.96 24.33
N THR A 731 39.50 12.09 23.95
CA THR A 731 40.17 13.38 23.75
C THR A 731 40.82 13.88 25.04
N ARG A 732 40.14 13.75 26.20
CA ARG A 732 40.73 14.08 27.51
C ARG A 732 41.94 13.20 27.86
N LYS A 733 41.91 11.91 27.53
CA LYS A 733 43.07 11.01 27.71
C LYS A 733 44.24 11.43 26.80
N GLN A 734 43.95 11.75 25.53
CA GLN A 734 44.96 12.24 24.59
C GLN A 734 45.54 13.59 25.05
N GLN A 735 44.70 14.53 25.48
CA GLN A 735 45.13 15.83 26.02
C GLN A 735 46.06 15.67 27.23
N LYS A 736 45.74 14.77 28.17
CA LYS A 736 46.64 14.44 29.29
C LYS A 736 47.97 13.86 28.82
N SER A 737 47.95 12.97 27.82
CA SER A 737 49.16 12.39 27.23
C SER A 737 50.03 13.44 26.53
N THR A 738 49.42 14.34 25.75
CA THR A 738 50.14 15.42 25.05
C THR A 738 50.66 16.47 26.03
N GLN A 739 49.91 16.77 27.10
CA GLN A 739 50.39 17.65 28.17
C GLN A 739 51.65 17.06 28.85
N HIS A 740 51.63 15.77 29.18
CA HIS A 740 52.79 15.09 29.77
C HIS A 740 54.01 15.07 28.82
N GLN A 741 53.79 14.86 27.52
CA GLN A 741 54.84 15.00 26.51
C GLN A 741 55.39 16.43 26.42
N LEU A 742 54.54 17.46 26.53
CA LEU A 742 54.98 18.86 26.56
C LEU A 742 55.85 19.16 27.78
N GLU A 743 55.44 18.70 28.97
CA GLU A 743 56.19 18.85 30.22
C GLU A 743 57.59 18.19 30.11
N GLN A 744 57.67 17.01 29.48
CA GLN A 744 58.94 16.34 29.22
C GLN A 744 59.83 17.13 28.23
N ILE A 745 59.27 17.60 27.11
CA ILE A 745 60.01 18.40 26.11
C ILE A 745 60.51 19.73 26.71
N ILE A 746 59.74 20.37 27.58
CA ILE A 746 60.16 21.59 28.28
C ILE A 746 61.40 21.31 29.13
N SER A 747 61.37 20.25 29.96
CA SER A 747 62.50 19.85 30.80
C SER A 747 63.76 19.50 29.98
N GLU A 748 63.61 18.78 28.86
CA GLU A 748 64.72 18.48 27.96
C GLU A 748 65.29 19.76 27.30
N THR A 749 64.42 20.71 26.95
CA THR A 749 64.81 22.00 26.34
C THR A 749 65.53 22.92 27.33
N GLU A 750 65.11 22.94 28.60
CA GLU A 750 65.77 23.70 29.66
C GLU A 750 67.18 23.16 29.93
N ASN A 751 67.33 21.84 30.09
CA ASN A 751 68.63 21.16 30.19
C ASN A 751 69.55 21.43 28.99
N ALA A 752 69.00 21.52 27.78
CA ALA A 752 69.77 21.86 26.57
C ALA A 752 70.23 23.32 26.57
N LYS A 753 69.37 24.26 27.02
CA LYS A 753 69.72 25.68 27.14
C LYS A 753 70.82 25.93 28.17
N GLU A 754 70.76 25.28 29.34
CA GLU A 754 71.80 25.43 30.36
C GLU A 754 73.19 25.01 29.84
N LYS A 755 73.26 23.90 29.09
CA LYS A 755 74.51 23.46 28.45
C LYS A 755 75.06 24.45 27.42
N GLU A 756 74.20 25.05 26.61
CA GLU A 756 74.63 26.02 25.60
C GLU A 756 75.03 27.37 26.23
N VAL A 757 74.35 27.81 27.29
CA VAL A 757 74.76 28.99 28.08
C VAL A 757 76.14 28.78 28.71
N ALA A 758 76.41 27.59 29.26
CA ALA A 758 77.74 27.25 29.78
C ALA A 758 78.82 27.28 28.69
N ARG A 759 78.52 26.76 27.48
CA ARG A 759 79.43 26.77 26.33
C ARG A 759 79.74 28.19 25.82
N LEU A 760 78.72 29.05 25.72
CA LEU A 760 78.89 30.43 25.27
C LEU A 760 79.63 31.29 26.31
N THR A 761 79.46 31.01 27.60
CA THR A 761 80.19 31.68 28.68
C THR A 761 81.69 31.42 28.59
N SER A 762 82.12 30.17 28.39
CA SER A 762 83.56 29.86 28.27
C SER A 762 84.21 30.42 27.00
N LEU A 763 83.44 30.57 25.91
CA LEU A 763 83.89 31.25 24.69
C LEU A 763 84.05 32.77 24.89
N LEU A 764 83.17 33.39 25.68
CA LEU A 764 83.27 34.81 26.02
C LEU A 764 84.51 35.09 26.88
N ASP A 765 84.80 34.24 27.85
CA ASP A 765 85.99 34.34 28.70
C ASP A 765 87.30 34.26 27.89
N ALA A 766 87.35 33.41 26.85
CA ALA A 766 88.49 33.29 25.95
C ALA A 766 88.74 34.58 25.14
N TYR A 767 87.68 35.17 24.57
CA TYR A 767 87.76 36.44 23.83
C TYR A 767 88.10 37.66 24.72
N GLN A 768 87.82 37.59 26.02
CA GLN A 768 88.23 38.63 26.98
C GLN A 768 89.68 38.49 27.46
N SER A 769 90.43 37.48 27.02
CA SER A 769 91.84 37.36 27.35
C SER A 769 92.64 38.60 26.90
N LYS A 770 93.80 38.82 27.51
CA LYS A 770 94.64 39.97 27.16
C LYS A 770 95.26 39.80 25.76
N GLU A 771 95.63 38.57 25.42
CA GLU A 771 96.25 38.19 24.16
C GLU A 771 95.36 38.54 22.96
N GLU A 772 94.07 38.20 23.03
CA GLU A 772 93.12 38.53 21.95
C GLU A 772 92.86 40.03 21.83
N ARG A 773 92.84 40.77 22.94
CA ARG A 773 92.66 42.24 22.91
C ARG A 773 93.86 42.96 22.31
N ASP A 774 95.07 42.56 22.70
CA ASP A 774 96.30 43.08 22.11
C ASP A 774 96.36 42.72 20.61
N ALA A 775 95.93 41.50 20.23
CA ALA A 775 95.83 41.07 18.85
C ALA A 775 94.82 41.88 18.01
N ILE A 776 93.62 42.18 18.51
CA ILE A 776 92.61 43.02 17.81
C ILE A 776 93.19 44.40 17.45
N VAL A 777 93.94 45.04 18.37
CA VAL A 777 94.56 46.36 18.13
C VAL A 777 95.60 46.30 17.00
N ALA A 778 96.37 45.22 16.93
CA ALA A 778 97.31 45.01 15.83
C ALA A 778 96.60 44.66 14.51
N ILE A 779 95.49 43.90 14.54
CA ILE A 779 94.66 43.63 13.35
C ILE A 779 94.14 44.93 12.73
N ASP A 780 93.56 45.83 13.52
CA ASP A 780 93.09 47.13 13.02
C ASP A 780 94.25 47.97 12.44
N SER A 781 95.40 47.96 13.10
CA SER A 781 96.61 48.65 12.63
C SER A 781 97.13 48.07 11.31
N LEU A 782 97.17 46.74 11.18
CA LEU A 782 97.58 46.03 9.96
C LEU A 782 96.55 46.19 8.83
N LEU A 783 95.24 46.16 9.13
CA LEU A 783 94.18 46.42 8.17
C LEU A 783 94.32 47.82 7.58
N LYS A 784 94.57 48.84 8.41
CA LYS A 784 94.78 50.22 7.96
C LYS A 784 95.95 50.33 6.99
N ILE A 785 97.13 49.80 7.33
CA ILE A 785 98.30 49.92 6.44
C ILE A 785 98.20 49.03 5.19
N THR A 786 97.60 47.84 5.29
CA THR A 786 97.41 46.92 4.15
C THR A 786 96.36 47.46 3.17
N THR A 787 95.26 48.02 3.69
CA THR A 787 94.24 48.69 2.85
C THR A 787 94.78 49.96 2.22
N HIS A 788 95.60 50.75 2.94
CA HIS A 788 96.25 51.93 2.37
C HIS A 788 97.21 51.55 1.23
N TYR A 789 97.99 50.48 1.39
CA TYR A 789 98.88 49.99 0.35
C TYR A 789 98.09 49.41 -0.86
N LEU A 790 96.97 48.72 -0.63
CA LEU A 790 96.07 48.27 -1.71
C LEU A 790 95.47 49.44 -2.49
N ASN A 791 95.04 50.50 -1.80
CA ASN A 791 94.53 51.71 -2.44
C ASN A 791 95.60 52.42 -3.26
N HIS A 792 96.85 52.45 -2.78
CA HIS A 792 97.98 52.99 -3.53
C HIS A 792 98.26 52.17 -4.81
N LEU A 793 98.21 50.84 -4.72
CA LEU A 793 98.28 49.98 -5.90
C LEU A 793 97.13 50.31 -6.89
N ASN A 794 95.87 50.34 -6.43
CA ASN A 794 94.71 50.61 -7.29
C ASN A 794 94.70 52.00 -7.96
N GLN A 795 95.53 52.95 -7.51
CA GLN A 795 95.70 54.26 -8.14
C GLN A 795 96.84 54.30 -9.19
N SER A 796 97.63 53.24 -9.30
CA SER A 796 98.67 53.10 -10.32
C SER A 796 98.06 52.90 -11.71
N LYS A 797 98.75 53.40 -12.75
CA LYS A 797 98.44 53.11 -14.16
C LYS A 797 99.20 51.89 -14.70
N ASP A 798 99.87 51.14 -13.83
CA ASP A 798 100.62 49.93 -14.19
C ASP A 798 99.70 48.70 -14.32
N ASN A 799 99.74 48.03 -15.47
CA ASN A 799 99.04 46.77 -15.74
C ASN A 799 100.03 45.58 -15.89
N SER A 800 101.22 45.68 -15.29
CA SER A 800 102.21 44.59 -15.31
C SER A 800 101.71 43.32 -14.61
N VAL A 801 102.26 42.17 -14.99
CA VAL A 801 101.99 40.89 -14.30
C VAL A 801 102.33 40.98 -12.81
N LEU A 802 103.38 41.74 -12.47
CA LEU A 802 103.81 42.02 -11.11
C LEU A 802 102.80 42.87 -10.32
N PHE A 803 102.13 43.82 -10.98
CA PHE A 803 101.05 44.60 -10.37
C PHE A 803 99.91 43.69 -9.91
N HIS A 804 99.41 42.82 -10.80
CA HIS A 804 98.34 41.88 -10.45
C HIS A 804 98.74 40.89 -9.35
N ALA A 805 99.99 40.43 -9.33
CA ALA A 805 100.52 39.59 -8.25
C ALA A 805 100.51 40.29 -6.88
N LYS A 806 100.98 41.55 -6.81
CA LYS A 806 100.93 42.37 -5.59
C LYS A 806 99.50 42.64 -5.14
N ASN A 807 98.64 43.06 -6.07
CA ASN A 807 97.25 43.39 -5.78
C ASN A 807 96.48 42.20 -5.18
N LYS A 808 96.62 41.02 -5.81
CA LYS A 808 96.07 39.76 -5.30
C LYS A 808 96.60 39.41 -3.91
N ALA A 809 97.93 39.44 -3.71
CA ALA A 809 98.51 39.03 -2.44
C ALA A 809 98.18 40.00 -1.28
N VAL A 810 98.10 41.31 -1.54
CA VAL A 810 97.65 42.31 -0.55
C VAL A 810 96.17 42.13 -0.22
N THR A 811 95.33 41.76 -1.20
CA THR A 811 93.92 41.41 -0.97
C THR A 811 93.78 40.15 -0.11
N GLU A 812 94.57 39.12 -0.36
CA GLU A 812 94.62 37.90 0.47
C GLU A 812 95.08 38.20 1.91
N LEU A 813 96.06 39.09 2.09
CA LEU A 813 96.49 39.57 3.40
C LEU A 813 95.37 40.31 4.16
N ILE A 814 94.56 41.13 3.48
CA ILE A 814 93.37 41.75 4.10
C ILE A 814 92.34 40.70 4.51
N ASN A 815 92.17 39.63 3.75
CA ASN A 815 91.22 38.58 4.07
C ASN A 815 91.61 37.82 5.34
N CYS A 816 92.90 37.49 5.54
CA CYS A 816 93.36 36.85 6.79
C CYS A 816 93.02 37.67 8.06
N LEU A 817 92.98 39.00 7.95
CA LEU A 817 92.64 39.93 9.03
C LEU A 817 91.12 40.17 9.20
N LYS A 818 90.28 39.51 8.40
CA LYS A 818 88.81 39.63 8.42
C LYS A 818 88.11 38.29 8.69
N GLU A 819 88.85 37.23 8.98
CA GLU A 819 88.30 35.90 9.27
C GLU A 819 87.74 35.83 10.70
N THR A 820 86.60 36.49 10.95
CA THR A 820 85.93 36.61 12.27
C THR A 820 85.45 35.29 12.90
N HIS A 821 85.72 34.15 12.26
CA HIS A 821 85.44 32.81 12.80
C HIS A 821 86.65 32.21 13.55
N LYS A 822 87.82 32.87 13.50
CA LYS A 822 89.05 32.53 14.22
C LYS A 822 89.36 33.55 15.28
N LEU A 823 90.11 33.15 16.30
CA LEU A 823 90.58 34.08 17.31
C LEU A 823 91.52 35.13 16.68
N PRO A 824 91.44 36.41 17.08
CA PRO A 824 92.36 37.46 16.64
C PRO A 824 93.86 37.08 16.64
N SER A 825 94.34 36.36 17.65
CA SER A 825 95.72 35.84 17.71
C SER A 825 96.06 34.92 16.53
N GLU A 826 95.14 34.00 16.18
CA GLU A 826 95.26 33.09 15.03
C GLU A 826 95.26 33.85 13.70
N GLN A 827 94.41 34.87 13.56
CA GLN A 827 94.36 35.75 12.38
C GLN A 827 95.71 36.45 12.14
N LEU A 828 96.38 36.89 13.21
CA LEU A 828 97.73 37.48 13.14
C LEU A 828 98.81 36.47 12.77
N VAL A 829 98.75 35.25 13.31
CA VAL A 829 99.68 34.17 12.94
C VAL A 829 99.55 33.82 11.46
N GLN A 830 98.32 33.71 10.96
CA GLN A 830 98.03 33.46 9.55
C GLN A 830 98.49 34.62 8.66
N PHE A 831 98.21 35.87 9.05
CA PHE A 831 98.68 37.06 8.34
C PHE A 831 100.21 37.15 8.27
N ASN A 832 100.91 36.96 9.38
CA ASN A 832 102.38 36.99 9.44
C ASN A 832 103.01 35.91 8.55
N SER A 833 102.42 34.70 8.55
CA SER A 833 102.86 33.59 7.71
C SER A 833 102.68 33.91 6.22
N ARG A 834 101.49 34.41 5.83
CA ARG A 834 101.20 34.80 4.44
C ARG A 834 102.01 36.01 3.98
N LEU A 835 102.31 36.95 4.88
CA LEU A 835 103.11 38.14 4.60
C LEU A 835 104.55 37.76 4.23
N LYS A 836 105.16 36.82 4.96
CA LYS A 836 106.49 36.26 4.66
C LYS A 836 106.50 35.50 3.34
N GLU A 837 105.56 34.58 3.13
CA GLU A 837 105.42 33.83 1.87
C GLU A 837 105.24 34.75 0.65
N THR A 838 104.56 35.89 0.84
CA THR A 838 104.38 36.91 -0.20
C THR A 838 105.65 37.71 -0.46
N GLN A 839 106.40 38.09 0.59
CA GLN A 839 107.70 38.75 0.46
C GLN A 839 108.66 37.93 -0.40
N ASP A 840 108.79 36.63 -0.10
CA ASP A 840 109.71 35.73 -0.80
C ASP A 840 109.42 35.66 -2.31
N LYS A 841 108.13 35.72 -2.70
CA LYS A 841 107.69 35.69 -4.10
C LYS A 841 107.83 37.02 -4.85
N ILE A 842 107.91 38.16 -4.15
CA ILE A 842 107.86 39.50 -4.75
C ILE A 842 109.22 40.22 -4.66
N GLN A 843 110.13 39.75 -3.80
CA GLN A 843 111.44 40.34 -3.51
C GLN A 843 112.33 40.54 -4.75
N GLU A 844 112.28 39.64 -5.74
CA GLU A 844 113.17 39.67 -6.91
C GLU A 844 113.08 40.98 -7.72
N HIS A 845 111.95 41.67 -7.67
CA HIS A 845 111.69 42.88 -8.46
C HIS A 845 112.08 44.21 -7.79
N ARG A 846 112.73 44.18 -6.60
CA ARG A 846 113.33 45.34 -5.90
C ARG A 846 112.44 46.59 -5.77
N ASP A 847 111.13 46.43 -5.60
CA ASP A 847 110.20 47.56 -5.40
C ASP A 847 110.41 48.25 -4.03
N PRO A 848 110.78 49.55 -3.98
CA PRO A 848 111.02 50.28 -2.73
C PRO A 848 109.77 50.46 -1.85
N LEU A 849 108.58 50.48 -2.44
CA LEU A 849 107.32 50.72 -1.74
C LEU A 849 106.82 49.43 -1.05
N TRP A 850 106.94 48.30 -1.74
CA TRP A 850 106.66 46.98 -1.16
C TRP A 850 107.54 46.70 0.07
N GLN A 851 108.85 47.00 -0.01
CA GLN A 851 109.78 46.80 1.11
C GLN A 851 109.47 47.69 2.33
N ARG A 852 108.89 48.89 2.12
CA ARG A 852 108.39 49.73 3.22
C ARG A 852 107.16 49.11 3.87
N PHE A 853 106.17 48.74 3.06
CA PHE A 853 104.94 48.08 3.53
C PHE A 853 105.24 46.81 4.36
N PHE A 854 106.05 45.90 3.83
CA PHE A 854 106.44 44.67 4.53
C PHE A 854 107.09 44.94 5.89
N ARG A 855 108.07 45.85 5.94
CA ARG A 855 108.77 46.23 7.18
C ARG A 855 107.82 46.83 8.21
N ASP A 856 106.89 47.66 7.78
CA ASP A 856 105.99 48.37 8.69
C ASP A 856 104.89 47.41 9.23
N CYS A 857 104.45 46.41 8.46
CA CYS A 857 103.69 45.26 8.97
C CYS A 857 104.46 44.44 10.02
N VAL A 858 105.71 44.07 9.73
CA VAL A 858 106.55 43.29 10.66
C VAL A 858 106.81 44.05 11.96
N ARG A 859 106.91 45.39 11.94
CA ARG A 859 107.02 46.22 13.15
C ARG A 859 105.78 46.15 14.04
N ILE A 860 104.58 46.20 13.46
CA ILE A 860 103.33 46.10 14.22
C ILE A 860 103.22 44.72 14.89
N ILE A 861 103.59 43.65 14.17
CA ILE A 861 103.62 42.28 14.72
C ILE A 861 104.70 42.16 15.82
N GLY A 862 105.89 42.74 15.60
CA GLY A 862 107.00 42.70 16.57
C GLY A 862 106.72 43.40 17.90
N LEU A 863 105.87 44.44 17.90
CA LEU A 863 105.45 45.14 19.12
C LEU A 863 104.58 44.27 20.06
N LEU A 864 103.84 43.29 19.53
CA LEU A 864 103.04 42.37 20.33
C LEU A 864 103.88 41.35 21.10
N CYS A 865 104.91 40.79 20.46
CA CYS A 865 105.72 39.72 21.04
C CYS A 865 106.67 40.18 22.17
N SER A 866 106.80 41.49 22.41
CA SER A 866 107.71 42.08 23.43
C SER A 866 107.00 42.51 24.72
N GLY A 867 105.90 41.84 25.08
CA GLY A 867 104.99 42.29 26.14
C GLY A 867 105.59 42.42 27.55
N VAL A 868 105.35 43.58 28.20
CA VAL A 868 105.63 43.82 29.62
C VAL A 868 104.31 43.91 30.37
N GLY A 869 103.93 42.84 31.10
CA GLY A 869 102.63 42.82 31.81
C GLY A 869 102.31 41.62 32.68
N LEU A 870 103.24 40.68 32.88
CA LEU A 870 103.04 39.46 33.69
C LEU A 870 102.99 39.70 35.22
N TYR A 871 103.21 40.92 35.68
CA TYR A 871 103.38 41.24 37.12
C TYR A 871 102.07 41.57 37.87
N ARG A 872 100.95 41.82 37.17
CA ARG A 872 99.73 42.38 37.80
C ARG A 872 98.59 41.40 38.10
N ILE A 873 98.70 40.13 37.68
CA ILE A 873 97.67 39.11 37.94
C ILE A 873 97.89 38.38 39.28
N VAL A 874 99.08 38.53 39.89
CA VAL A 874 99.48 37.79 41.10
C VAL A 874 98.98 38.42 42.42
N THR A 875 98.51 39.68 42.43
CA THR A 875 98.31 40.44 43.70
C THR A 875 96.95 41.11 43.93
N GLY A 876 96.00 41.02 43.00
CA GLY A 876 94.56 41.05 43.33
C GLY A 876 93.94 42.27 44.04
N GLN A 877 94.51 43.49 43.99
CA GLN A 877 93.86 44.70 44.53
C GLN A 877 94.03 45.95 43.65
N ALA A 878 92.97 46.76 43.57
CA ALA A 878 92.95 48.08 42.93
C ALA A 878 92.22 49.11 43.83
N PRO A 879 92.81 50.29 44.15
CA PRO A 879 92.19 51.30 45.03
C PRO A 879 91.16 52.20 44.32
N LYS A 880 90.19 52.72 45.09
CA LYS A 880 89.09 53.58 44.64
C LYS A 880 89.38 55.08 44.82
N PHE A 881 88.87 55.90 43.91
CA PHE A 881 88.69 57.35 44.03
C PHE A 881 87.41 57.78 43.27
N PHE A 882 86.57 58.72 43.71
CA PHE A 882 86.50 59.41 45.00
C PHE A 882 85.26 58.97 45.82
N LYS A 883 84.16 59.75 45.85
CA LYS A 883 83.00 59.54 46.74
C LYS A 883 81.68 60.08 46.16
N PRO A 884 80.52 59.46 46.46
CA PRO A 884 79.18 60.02 46.23
C PRO A 884 78.73 60.98 47.35
N SER A 885 77.60 61.66 47.15
CA SER A 885 77.09 62.75 48.01
C SER A 885 75.90 62.34 48.90
N HIS A 886 75.65 63.10 49.97
CA HIS A 886 74.77 62.76 51.13
C HIS A 886 73.26 62.53 50.89
N GLY A 887 72.78 62.35 49.65
CA GLY A 887 71.35 62.11 49.37
C GLY A 887 70.91 60.64 49.50
N GLU A 888 71.77 59.69 49.11
CA GLU A 888 71.36 58.29 48.91
C GLU A 888 71.36 57.44 50.20
N GLN A 889 71.97 57.93 51.29
CA GLN A 889 72.10 57.21 52.57
C GLN A 889 70.81 57.17 53.43
N PHE A 890 69.66 57.61 52.92
CA PHE A 890 68.39 57.59 53.64
C PHE A 890 67.49 56.40 53.29
N ILE A 891 67.62 55.81 52.09
CA ILE A 891 66.72 54.74 51.63
C ILE A 891 67.17 53.34 52.10
N GLU A 892 68.48 53.08 52.16
CA GLU A 892 69.04 51.83 52.69
C GLU A 892 68.85 51.67 54.22
N ALA A 893 68.39 52.71 54.93
CA ALA A 893 68.29 52.73 56.38
C ALA A 893 66.94 52.27 56.98
N ILE A 894 65.94 51.88 56.15
CA ILE A 894 64.58 51.56 56.65
C ILE A 894 64.06 50.16 56.23
N SER A 895 64.56 49.53 55.17
CA SER A 895 64.00 48.23 54.72
C SER A 895 64.43 47.00 55.55
N GLU A 896 65.35 47.11 56.51
CA GLU A 896 65.74 46.00 57.41
C GLU A 896 64.85 45.86 58.67
N GLN A 897 63.80 46.67 58.84
CA GLN A 897 62.85 46.51 59.95
C GLN A 897 61.38 46.72 59.52
N ASN A 898 60.65 45.63 59.24
CA ASN A 898 59.49 45.19 60.06
C ASN A 898 58.61 44.11 59.37
N ASN A 899 58.50 42.97 60.07
CA ASN A 899 57.34 42.08 60.25
C ASN A 899 56.76 41.25 59.06
N VAL A 900 56.58 39.90 59.06
CA VAL A 900 56.48 38.80 60.07
C VAL A 900 55.02 38.33 60.38
N ILE A 901 54.66 37.11 59.93
CA ILE A 901 53.62 36.14 60.47
C ILE A 901 52.11 36.50 60.15
N PRO A 902 51.11 35.56 60.04
CA PRO A 902 51.02 34.27 59.30
C PRO A 902 49.60 33.89 58.74
N THR A 903 49.46 32.65 58.23
CA THR A 903 48.27 31.74 58.17
C THR A 903 46.86 32.17 58.65
N THR A 904 45.78 31.84 57.91
CA THR A 904 44.86 30.67 58.16
C THR A 904 43.65 30.55 57.20
N LYS A 905 43.11 29.32 57.16
CA LYS A 905 41.96 28.74 56.42
C LYS A 905 40.63 29.54 56.39
N SER A 906 39.81 29.32 55.34
CA SER A 906 38.47 28.71 55.50
C SER A 906 37.84 28.20 54.18
N LYS A 907 37.18 27.03 54.27
CA LYS A 907 36.26 26.39 53.30
C LYS A 907 36.83 25.92 51.97
#